data_AF-A0A946W0G3-F1
#
_entry.id   AF-A0A946W0G3-F1
#
_cell.length_a   1.000
_cell.length_b   1.000
_cell.length_c   1.000
_cell.angle_alpha   90.00
_cell.angle_beta   90.00
_cell.angle_gamma   90.00
#
_symmetry.space_group_name_H-M   'P 1'
#
loop_
_entity.id
_entity.type
_entity.pdbx_description
1 polymer ?
#
loop_
_entity_poly.entity_id
_entity_poly.type
_entity_poly.pdbx_seq_one_letter_code
_entity_poly.pdbx_strand_id
1 'polypeptide(L)'
;MKTNLLFLIFLFQLYGFSVQSQNDTILLNPEFGKEYIYEFTESQYILTEQEERFNSFDRIKTLKIKYDKIQPENKEILMVSMEKNVAIRPDYNPIQIKDYKYPDFKDGYYEQRFTDFYESLFCRVNFKYEFDFKTSKIKLINRDEILMKVHSILKEKGFDESGIRKEIRRTNEDGIALFSNLIQSIYRVPTGSFDEKMATEYESKISVLPPNSIFTQKRYDVKPGLYSRNIVSNQQQKYLVNSNTIQIDSARYRIRSADNKYYSLVHHEKDISLKSIKTVGNKQIKIAGNIENQRNKKVIISWLKKPFGTTFQQETLFLDENNSFYFETELEHAQPIYLQFGYNNFVENLPMILIYAEPGGEIHFEATSETFPWEIKFSGDFQNANEMIYNFRKKHPIFVEKFNLNYLQWYSSNLNNLDFETALTDFENYFESYKNKVESNAYQFIKHEIKAQLMHGAIDYLYRKVISETRIFSYYFPQLDSINWNLLENELSKFNINKNYNSYGIHSRIFAKDFLSYNFSVARKTGDIGFPEYSTTLVTRGYKYTNDLPLQAEFAKTILSGPALYGEIADNLFQQKMRASNGESQTEMYVQNKADEYFDLMLRVCNDEELNKEVKEIVATHLEWKNEEYVPEMKFFNPKGEEVYMKDFFGKKPTIFYVSRDWASERYYFDDLSIENPEINYVLIVEGSNFKEWTDYIKAAEPKANQLFLFNTEKHLPDIFKVSYQNFIIYDENGKRLSYGSNPLQVTNLVKQYLQDPKKKELNKSQLIFIIAVLGIVLAAFIIGLLFWKWRVRQRFRKEAQIRKLRELELTAIRSQMNPHFLFNSLNSVQNLVQ
;
A
#
# COMPACT_ATOMS: atom_id res chain seq x y z
N MET A 1 -29.89 76.58 -24.56
CA MET A 1 -30.54 75.52 -23.75
C MET A 1 -30.63 74.26 -24.60
N LYS A 2 -29.51 73.52 -24.60
CA LYS A 2 -29.18 72.39 -25.48
C LYS A 2 -28.38 71.43 -24.59
N THR A 3 -29.07 70.78 -23.67
CA THR A 3 -28.53 69.78 -22.76
C THR A 3 -29.74 69.27 -21.99
N ASN A 4 -30.17 68.04 -22.30
CA ASN A 4 -31.15 67.18 -21.58
C ASN A 4 -31.98 66.26 -22.49
N LEU A 5 -31.64 66.12 -23.78
CA LEU A 5 -32.28 65.13 -24.67
C LEU A 5 -31.30 64.09 -25.26
N LEU A 6 -30.13 63.90 -24.61
CA LEU A 6 -29.09 62.96 -25.05
C LEU A 6 -28.68 61.95 -23.96
N PHE A 7 -29.38 61.93 -22.82
CA PHE A 7 -29.12 60.99 -21.72
C PHE A 7 -30.08 59.79 -21.66
N LEU A 8 -31.04 59.72 -22.58
CA LEU A 8 -32.06 58.65 -22.63
C LEU A 8 -31.85 57.63 -23.77
N ILE A 9 -30.78 57.77 -24.55
CA ILE A 9 -30.41 56.82 -25.63
C ILE A 9 -29.16 55.98 -25.27
N PHE A 10 -28.50 56.27 -24.13
CA PHE A 10 -27.33 55.49 -23.67
C PHE A 10 -27.64 54.49 -22.53
N LEU A 11 -28.89 54.40 -22.08
CA LEU A 11 -29.33 53.50 -21.00
C LEU A 11 -30.28 52.38 -21.48
N PHE A 12 -30.48 52.26 -22.79
CA PHE A 12 -31.29 51.21 -23.44
C PHE A 12 -30.47 50.27 -24.34
N GLN A 13 -29.17 50.11 -24.06
CA GLN A 13 -28.33 49.03 -24.62
C GLN A 13 -27.88 47.98 -23.58
N LEU A 14 -28.46 47.98 -22.37
CA LEU A 14 -28.20 46.95 -21.35
C LEU A 14 -29.40 46.03 -21.03
N TYR A 15 -30.50 46.15 -21.77
CA TYR A 15 -31.62 45.21 -21.68
C TYR A 15 -32.14 44.88 -23.08
N GLY A 16 -31.36 44.07 -23.79
CA GLY A 16 -31.77 43.38 -25.01
C GLY A 16 -31.92 41.89 -24.74
N PHE A 17 -32.92 41.50 -23.93
CA PHE A 17 -33.46 40.14 -23.98
C PHE A 17 -34.24 40.01 -25.31
N SER A 18 -33.48 39.79 -26.37
CA SER A 18 -33.97 39.23 -27.64
C SER A 18 -32.80 38.50 -28.31
N VAL A 19 -32.41 37.37 -27.71
CA VAL A 19 -31.59 36.37 -28.38
C VAL A 19 -32.27 35.03 -28.17
N GLN A 20 -33.19 34.71 -29.07
CA GLN A 20 -33.50 33.33 -29.37
C GLN A 20 -32.34 32.81 -30.23
N SER A 21 -31.68 31.74 -29.77
CA SER A 21 -30.46 31.09 -30.29
C SER A 21 -29.13 31.82 -29.99
N GLN A 22 -28.40 31.40 -28.93
CA GLN A 22 -26.93 31.48 -28.67
C GLN A 22 -26.68 31.47 -27.14
N ASN A 23 -26.21 30.45 -26.44
CA ASN A 23 -25.52 29.19 -26.75
C ASN A 23 -26.10 28.06 -25.88
N ASP A 24 -26.38 26.90 -26.46
CA ASP A 24 -26.83 25.68 -25.74
C ASP A 24 -25.75 25.03 -24.88
N THR A 25 -24.69 25.75 -24.53
CA THR A 25 -23.53 25.25 -23.79
C THR A 25 -22.86 26.37 -23.02
N ILE A 26 -22.61 26.15 -21.73
CA ILE A 26 -21.76 26.99 -20.89
C ILE A 26 -20.30 26.65 -21.21
N LEU A 27 -19.51 27.68 -21.52
CA LEU A 27 -18.09 27.60 -21.82
C LEU A 27 -17.28 28.03 -20.60
N LEU A 28 -16.43 27.13 -20.10
CA LEU A 28 -15.64 27.27 -18.89
C LEU A 28 -14.16 27.11 -19.21
N ASN A 29 -13.29 27.75 -18.43
CA ASN A 29 -11.85 27.82 -18.70
C ASN A 29 -11.04 27.45 -17.45
N PRO A 30 -9.89 26.75 -17.62
CA PRO A 30 -8.93 26.60 -16.55
C PRO A 30 -8.19 27.92 -16.29
N GLU A 31 -7.73 28.09 -15.06
CA GLU A 31 -6.88 29.21 -14.66
C GLU A 31 -5.41 28.77 -14.62
N PHE A 32 -4.51 29.63 -15.11
CA PHE A 32 -3.08 29.33 -15.17
C PHE A 32 -2.48 29.18 -13.77
N GLY A 33 -1.64 28.17 -13.58
CA GLY A 33 -1.03 27.86 -12.30
C GLY A 33 -2.02 27.30 -11.28
N LYS A 34 -3.17 26.74 -11.72
CA LYS A 34 -4.13 26.05 -10.84
C LYS A 34 -4.18 24.54 -11.07
N GLU A 35 -4.36 23.82 -9.96
CA GLU A 35 -4.68 22.40 -9.88
C GLU A 35 -6.13 22.25 -9.45
N TYR A 36 -6.90 21.42 -10.16
CA TYR A 36 -8.28 21.09 -9.87
C TYR A 36 -8.41 19.59 -9.62
N ILE A 37 -9.17 19.21 -8.59
CA ILE A 37 -9.59 17.84 -8.35
C ILE A 37 -11.08 17.74 -8.66
N TYR A 38 -11.45 17.04 -9.73
CA TYR A 38 -12.84 16.76 -10.09
C TYR A 38 -13.19 15.30 -9.84
N GLU A 39 -14.35 15.04 -9.25
CA GLU A 39 -14.93 13.70 -9.15
C GLU A 39 -16.11 13.56 -10.11
N PHE A 40 -16.13 12.46 -10.84
CA PHE A 40 -17.19 12.06 -11.74
C PHE A 40 -17.84 10.81 -11.15
N THR A 41 -19.14 10.87 -10.91
CA THR A 41 -19.93 9.74 -10.42
C THR A 41 -21.03 9.44 -11.43
N GLU A 42 -20.99 8.23 -12.00
CA GLU A 42 -22.08 7.68 -12.81
C GLU A 42 -22.82 6.63 -11.99
N SER A 43 -24.03 6.94 -11.57
CA SER A 43 -24.89 6.06 -10.76
C SER A 43 -26.04 5.50 -11.56
N GLN A 44 -26.32 4.21 -11.37
CA GLN A 44 -27.49 3.53 -11.88
C GLN A 44 -28.33 3.04 -10.70
N TYR A 45 -29.54 3.56 -10.57
CA TYR A 45 -30.42 3.23 -9.45
C TYR A 45 -31.88 3.05 -9.87
N ILE A 46 -32.64 2.41 -9.00
CA ILE A 46 -34.10 2.30 -9.09
C ILE A 46 -34.72 2.95 -7.87
N LEU A 47 -35.98 3.38 -8.00
CA LEU A 47 -36.79 3.83 -6.89
C LEU A 47 -37.78 2.71 -6.54
N THR A 48 -37.85 2.32 -5.28
CA THR A 48 -38.81 1.33 -4.80
C THR A 48 -40.23 1.88 -4.79
N GLU A 49 -41.22 1.03 -4.52
CA GLU A 49 -42.61 1.48 -4.30
C GLU A 49 -42.74 2.48 -3.14
N GLN A 50 -41.77 2.50 -2.22
CA GLN A 50 -41.69 3.44 -1.08
C GLN A 50 -40.83 4.68 -1.40
N GLU A 51 -40.46 4.87 -2.68
CA GLU A 51 -39.54 5.91 -3.15
C GLU A 51 -38.13 5.84 -2.56
N GLU A 52 -37.73 4.68 -2.01
CA GLU A 52 -36.37 4.46 -1.53
C GLU A 52 -35.43 4.21 -2.72
N ARG A 53 -34.24 4.80 -2.66
CA ARG A 53 -33.21 4.66 -3.69
C ARG A 53 -32.41 3.38 -3.47
N PHE A 54 -32.41 2.49 -4.47
CA PHE A 54 -31.53 1.33 -4.53
C PHE A 54 -30.50 1.51 -5.66
N ASN A 55 -29.25 1.75 -5.28
CA ASN A 55 -28.10 1.94 -6.15
C ASN A 55 -27.55 0.59 -6.61
N SER A 56 -27.89 0.24 -7.85
CA SER A 56 -27.47 -1.02 -8.45
C SER A 56 -26.01 -1.02 -8.92
N PHE A 57 -25.48 0.16 -9.27
CA PHE A 57 -24.12 0.32 -9.77
C PHE A 57 -23.68 1.78 -9.69
N ASP A 58 -22.47 2.03 -9.22
CA ASP A 58 -21.80 3.33 -9.24
C ASP A 58 -20.44 3.20 -9.92
N ARG A 59 -20.07 4.15 -10.75
CA ARG A 59 -18.71 4.31 -11.28
C ARG A 59 -18.18 5.68 -10.85
N ILE A 60 -17.06 5.68 -10.13
CA ILE A 60 -16.47 6.89 -9.56
C ILE A 60 -15.07 7.07 -10.13
N LYS A 61 -14.80 8.24 -10.71
CA LYS A 61 -13.50 8.65 -11.22
C LYS A 61 -13.09 9.98 -10.62
N THR A 62 -11.89 10.07 -10.08
CA THR A 62 -11.33 11.34 -9.59
C THR A 62 -10.16 11.73 -10.48
N LEU A 63 -10.23 12.90 -11.09
CA LEU A 63 -9.19 13.44 -11.97
C LEU A 63 -8.48 14.61 -11.30
N LYS A 64 -7.15 14.59 -11.35
CA LYS A 64 -6.30 15.74 -11.04
C LYS A 64 -5.90 16.43 -12.33
N ILE A 65 -6.26 17.71 -12.45
CA ILE A 65 -6.09 18.53 -13.65
C ILE A 65 -5.24 19.75 -13.30
N LYS A 66 -4.05 19.86 -13.90
CA LYS A 66 -3.15 21.01 -13.74
C LYS A 66 -3.10 21.81 -15.04
N TYR A 67 -3.24 23.12 -14.97
CA TYR A 67 -3.00 24.00 -16.11
C TYR A 67 -1.71 24.81 -15.88
N ASP A 68 -0.63 24.40 -16.53
CA ASP A 68 0.71 24.95 -16.32
C ASP A 68 1.61 24.76 -17.56
N LYS A 69 2.84 25.28 -17.53
CA LYS A 69 3.83 25.14 -18.59
C LYS A 69 4.62 23.84 -18.49
N ILE A 70 4.84 23.19 -19.62
CA ILE A 70 5.86 22.15 -19.75
C ILE A 70 7.23 22.78 -20.04
N GLN A 71 8.25 22.38 -19.30
CA GLN A 71 9.65 22.63 -19.68
C GLN A 71 10.17 21.49 -20.58
N PRO A 72 11.03 21.78 -21.59
CA PRO A 72 11.65 23.08 -21.92
C PRO A 72 10.84 23.94 -22.91
N GLU A 73 9.74 23.43 -23.47
CA GLU A 73 8.97 24.06 -24.56
C GLU A 73 8.22 25.34 -24.14
N ASN A 74 8.08 25.56 -22.83
CA ASN A 74 7.40 26.70 -22.19
C ASN A 74 5.96 26.91 -22.66
N LYS A 75 5.33 25.83 -23.14
CA LYS A 75 3.98 25.81 -23.69
C LYS A 75 2.97 25.49 -22.59
N GLU A 76 1.91 26.30 -22.50
CA GLU A 76 0.82 26.10 -21.56
C GLU A 76 -0.06 24.93 -22.00
N ILE A 77 -0.28 23.98 -21.10
CA ILE A 77 -1.05 22.78 -21.39
C ILE A 77 -1.87 22.33 -20.18
N LEU A 78 -2.94 21.60 -20.44
CA LEU A 78 -3.71 20.87 -19.44
C LEU A 78 -3.11 19.48 -19.24
N MET A 79 -2.58 19.23 -18.05
CA MET A 79 -2.09 17.92 -17.61
C MET A 79 -3.15 17.24 -16.77
N VAL A 80 -3.57 16.04 -17.18
CA VAL A 80 -4.64 15.28 -16.52
C VAL A 80 -4.13 13.92 -16.11
N SER A 81 -4.40 13.56 -14.85
CA SER A 81 -4.06 12.27 -14.24
C SER A 81 -5.25 11.71 -13.47
N MET A 82 -5.31 10.38 -13.36
CA MET A 82 -6.40 9.67 -12.68
C MET A 82 -5.97 9.31 -11.25
N GLU A 83 -6.65 9.88 -10.25
CA GLU A 83 -6.38 9.63 -8.83
C GLU A 83 -7.15 8.43 -8.29
N LYS A 84 -8.41 8.27 -8.74
CA LYS A 84 -9.32 7.19 -8.35
C LYS A 84 -10.11 6.72 -9.55
N ASN A 85 -10.29 5.41 -9.70
CA ASN A 85 -11.16 4.82 -10.72
C ASN A 85 -11.73 3.52 -10.16
N VAL A 86 -13.01 3.55 -9.77
CA VAL A 86 -13.66 2.42 -9.11
C VAL A 86 -15.06 2.18 -9.67
N ALA A 87 -15.48 0.92 -9.72
CA ALA A 87 -16.83 0.51 -10.01
C ALA A 87 -17.38 -0.28 -8.82
N ILE A 88 -18.54 0.11 -8.31
CA ILE A 88 -19.08 -0.38 -7.04
C ILE A 88 -20.54 -0.80 -7.23
N ARG A 89 -20.97 -1.82 -6.51
CA ARG A 89 -22.39 -2.14 -6.30
C ARG A 89 -22.73 -1.92 -4.82
N PRO A 90 -23.08 -0.68 -4.42
CA PRO A 90 -23.05 -0.25 -3.02
C PRO A 90 -24.13 -0.89 -2.16
N ASP A 91 -25.30 -1.19 -2.74
CA ASP A 91 -26.45 -1.70 -1.97
C ASP A 91 -26.57 -3.24 -2.02
N TYR A 92 -25.56 -3.92 -2.58
CA TYR A 92 -25.46 -5.38 -2.54
C TYR A 92 -24.68 -5.82 -1.29
N ASN A 93 -25.05 -6.98 -0.73
CA ASN A 93 -24.35 -7.56 0.42
C ASN A 93 -23.82 -8.97 0.06
N PRO A 94 -22.49 -9.21 0.10
CA PRO A 94 -21.44 -8.23 0.35
C PRO A 94 -21.32 -7.20 -0.77
N ILE A 95 -20.83 -6.01 -0.42
CA ILE A 95 -20.56 -4.93 -1.37
C ILE A 95 -19.52 -5.43 -2.39
N GLN A 96 -19.79 -5.23 -3.68
CA GLN A 96 -18.88 -5.62 -4.75
C GLN A 96 -18.13 -4.38 -5.23
N ILE A 97 -16.80 -4.41 -5.20
CA ILE A 97 -15.92 -3.30 -5.60
C ILE A 97 -14.93 -3.83 -6.62
N LYS A 98 -14.76 -3.11 -7.73
CA LYS A 98 -13.68 -3.26 -8.70
C LYS A 98 -12.89 -1.96 -8.73
N ASP A 99 -11.68 -1.99 -8.18
CA ASP A 99 -10.76 -0.85 -8.18
C ASP A 99 -9.75 -1.02 -9.32
N TYR A 100 -9.76 -0.10 -10.28
CA TYR A 100 -8.87 -0.18 -11.44
C TYR A 100 -7.43 0.24 -11.11
N LYS A 101 -7.24 1.02 -10.04
CA LYS A 101 -5.93 1.43 -9.55
C LYS A 101 -5.31 0.34 -8.68
N TYR A 102 -6.13 -0.34 -7.89
CA TYR A 102 -5.77 -1.47 -7.03
C TYR A 102 -6.61 -2.73 -7.35
N PRO A 103 -6.36 -3.43 -8.48
CA PRO A 103 -7.14 -4.59 -8.90
C PRO A 103 -7.07 -5.78 -7.92
N ASP A 104 -7.86 -6.82 -8.13
CA ASP A 104 -7.78 -8.05 -7.32
C ASP A 104 -6.33 -8.59 -7.26
N PHE A 105 -5.83 -8.87 -6.05
CA PHE A 105 -4.46 -9.38 -5.85
C PHE A 105 -4.35 -10.87 -6.21
N LYS A 106 -4.45 -11.20 -7.50
CA LYS A 106 -4.38 -12.57 -8.03
C LYS A 106 -3.82 -12.59 -9.44
N ASP A 107 -3.14 -13.67 -9.78
CA ASP A 107 -2.65 -13.87 -11.15
C ASP A 107 -3.84 -14.22 -12.06
N GLY A 108 -4.04 -13.46 -13.14
CA GLY A 108 -5.33 -13.47 -13.81
C GLY A 108 -5.34 -12.98 -15.25
N TYR A 109 -5.18 -13.92 -16.18
CA TYR A 109 -5.56 -13.81 -17.61
C TYR A 109 -7.03 -13.40 -17.85
N TYR A 110 -7.88 -13.44 -16.82
CA TYR A 110 -9.34 -13.22 -16.92
C TYR A 110 -9.74 -11.77 -17.22
N GLU A 111 -8.89 -10.77 -16.93
CA GLU A 111 -9.20 -9.37 -17.24
C GLU A 111 -9.18 -9.06 -18.76
N GLN A 112 -8.50 -9.90 -19.55
CA GLN A 112 -8.32 -9.73 -21.00
C GLN A 112 -9.62 -9.85 -21.82
N ARG A 113 -10.72 -10.28 -21.19
CA ARG A 113 -12.04 -10.45 -21.82
C ARG A 113 -12.95 -9.24 -21.64
N PHE A 114 -12.66 -8.35 -20.69
CA PHE A 114 -13.52 -7.20 -20.45
C PHE A 114 -13.27 -6.09 -21.48
N THR A 115 -14.34 -5.38 -21.83
CA THR A 115 -14.29 -4.25 -22.76
C THR A 115 -13.74 -2.98 -22.11
N ASP A 116 -13.66 -2.95 -20.78
CA ASP A 116 -13.23 -1.80 -19.98
C ASP A 116 -11.77 -1.86 -19.52
N PHE A 117 -10.96 -2.80 -20.04
CA PHE A 117 -9.60 -3.02 -19.56
C PHE A 117 -8.69 -1.77 -19.63
N TYR A 118 -8.87 -0.92 -20.64
CA TYR A 118 -8.13 0.34 -20.78
C TYR A 118 -8.29 1.30 -19.57
N GLU A 119 -9.37 1.15 -18.78
CA GLU A 119 -9.59 1.91 -17.55
C GLU A 119 -8.48 1.69 -16.52
N SER A 120 -7.94 0.46 -16.47
CA SER A 120 -6.80 0.11 -15.60
C SER A 120 -5.49 0.75 -16.08
N LEU A 121 -5.32 0.86 -17.40
CA LEU A 121 -4.12 1.42 -18.01
C LEU A 121 -4.04 2.93 -17.78
N PHE A 122 -5.18 3.62 -17.79
CA PHE A 122 -5.25 5.08 -17.59
C PHE A 122 -4.86 5.53 -16.18
N CYS A 123 -4.87 4.64 -15.19
CA CYS A 123 -4.33 4.93 -13.85
C CYS A 123 -2.81 5.19 -13.86
N ARG A 124 -2.07 4.77 -14.90
CA ARG A 124 -0.61 4.94 -15.05
C ARG A 124 -0.23 5.85 -16.22
N VAL A 125 -1.16 6.66 -16.72
CA VAL A 125 -0.96 7.48 -17.93
C VAL A 125 -1.36 8.92 -17.64
N ASN A 126 -0.49 9.85 -18.04
CA ASN A 126 -0.76 11.28 -17.99
C ASN A 126 -1.18 11.79 -19.37
N PHE A 127 -2.31 12.49 -19.43
CA PHE A 127 -2.82 13.08 -20.66
C PHE A 127 -2.46 14.57 -20.71
N LYS A 128 -2.02 15.02 -21.88
CA LYS A 128 -1.65 16.42 -22.14
C LYS A 128 -2.54 16.98 -23.23
N TYR A 129 -3.20 18.10 -22.95
CA TYR A 129 -4.10 18.77 -23.88
C TYR A 129 -3.69 20.21 -24.13
N GLU A 130 -3.78 20.64 -25.39
CA GLU A 130 -3.94 22.06 -25.73
C GLU A 130 -5.38 22.51 -25.41
N PHE A 131 -5.53 23.75 -24.96
CA PHE A 131 -6.82 24.35 -24.65
C PHE A 131 -7.10 25.57 -25.53
N ASP A 132 -8.27 25.61 -26.17
CA ASP A 132 -8.74 26.78 -26.94
C ASP A 132 -9.67 27.63 -26.07
N PHE A 133 -9.21 28.79 -25.61
CA PHE A 133 -9.99 29.71 -24.77
C PHE A 133 -11.21 30.35 -25.44
N LYS A 134 -11.31 30.34 -26.77
CA LYS A 134 -12.49 30.87 -27.49
C LYS A 134 -13.61 29.85 -27.51
N THR A 135 -13.27 28.58 -27.67
CA THR A 135 -14.26 27.50 -27.83
C THR A 135 -14.34 26.57 -26.61
N SER A 136 -13.46 26.72 -25.63
CA SER A 136 -13.27 25.81 -24.48
C SER A 136 -13.08 24.35 -24.91
N LYS A 137 -12.51 24.13 -26.10
CA LYS A 137 -12.22 22.80 -26.63
C LYS A 137 -10.82 22.35 -26.21
N ILE A 138 -10.68 21.06 -25.93
CA ILE A 138 -9.39 20.42 -25.68
C ILE A 138 -8.91 19.64 -26.91
N LYS A 139 -7.61 19.61 -27.12
CA LYS A 139 -6.96 18.81 -28.17
C LYS A 139 -5.81 18.01 -27.56
N LEU A 140 -5.90 16.68 -27.64
CA LEU A 140 -4.85 15.79 -27.15
C LEU A 140 -3.58 15.97 -27.98
N ILE A 141 -2.44 16.17 -27.31
CA ILE A 141 -1.14 16.39 -27.97
C ILE A 141 -0.13 15.27 -27.76
N ASN A 142 -0.32 14.40 -26.76
CA ASN A 142 0.64 13.36 -26.42
C ASN A 142 0.14 11.94 -26.68
N ARG A 143 -0.63 11.77 -27.77
CA ARG A 143 -1.23 10.46 -28.13
C ARG A 143 -0.18 9.35 -28.26
N ASP A 144 0.93 9.62 -28.94
CA ASP A 144 1.98 8.62 -29.16
C ASP A 144 2.71 8.25 -27.85
N GLU A 145 2.96 9.24 -26.98
CA GLU A 145 3.52 9.03 -25.63
C GLU A 145 2.62 8.10 -24.80
N ILE A 146 1.30 8.34 -24.83
CA ILE A 146 0.31 7.51 -24.16
C ILE A 146 0.37 6.07 -24.66
N LEU A 147 0.35 5.85 -25.98
CA LEU A 147 0.35 4.50 -26.54
C LEU A 147 1.68 3.76 -26.29
N MET A 148 2.82 4.46 -26.28
CA MET A 148 4.10 3.89 -25.88
C MET A 148 4.13 3.49 -24.40
N LYS A 149 3.60 4.34 -23.51
CA LYS A 149 3.48 4.02 -22.08
C LYS A 149 2.56 2.82 -21.86
N VAL A 150 1.41 2.77 -22.56
CA VAL A 150 0.48 1.62 -22.53
C VAL A 150 1.17 0.34 -23.00
N HIS A 151 1.95 0.39 -24.08
CA HIS A 151 2.74 -0.76 -24.54
C HIS A 151 3.69 -1.25 -23.45
N SER A 152 4.44 -0.35 -22.81
CA SER A 152 5.35 -0.69 -21.71
C SER A 152 4.61 -1.33 -20.54
N ILE A 153 3.49 -0.75 -20.11
CA ILE A 153 2.65 -1.29 -19.03
C ILE A 153 2.20 -2.72 -19.37
N LEU A 154 1.68 -2.96 -20.57
CA LEU A 154 1.22 -4.29 -20.97
C LEU A 154 2.35 -5.32 -20.97
N LYS A 155 3.56 -4.92 -21.38
CA LYS A 155 4.75 -5.77 -21.30
C LYS A 155 5.14 -6.09 -19.86
N GLU A 156 5.13 -5.09 -18.96
CA GLU A 156 5.34 -5.30 -17.52
C GLU A 156 4.29 -6.24 -16.93
N LYS A 157 3.04 -6.16 -17.38
CA LYS A 157 1.94 -7.06 -16.99
C LYS A 157 2.04 -8.48 -17.57
N GLY A 158 3.06 -8.76 -18.40
CA GLY A 158 3.31 -10.07 -18.99
C GLY A 158 2.44 -10.41 -20.21
N PHE A 159 1.89 -9.42 -20.91
CA PHE A 159 1.13 -9.66 -22.14
C PHE A 159 2.05 -10.12 -23.28
N ASP A 160 1.52 -11.02 -24.13
CA ASP A 160 2.17 -11.39 -25.39
C ASP A 160 1.97 -10.31 -26.46
N GLU A 161 2.76 -10.36 -27.53
CA GLU A 161 2.70 -9.37 -28.62
C GLU A 161 1.30 -9.25 -29.27
N SER A 162 0.54 -10.34 -29.31
CA SER A 162 -0.83 -10.34 -29.84
C SER A 162 -1.80 -9.59 -28.93
N GLY A 163 -1.77 -9.88 -27.63
CA GLY A 163 -2.55 -9.21 -26.59
C GLY A 163 -2.20 -7.73 -26.51
N ILE A 164 -0.91 -7.39 -26.57
CA ILE A 164 -0.44 -6.01 -26.60
C ILE A 164 -1.06 -5.24 -27.77
N ARG A 165 -0.97 -5.77 -29.00
CA ARG A 165 -1.56 -5.11 -30.18
C ARG A 165 -3.07 -4.91 -30.05
N LYS A 166 -3.78 -5.91 -29.51
CA LYS A 166 -5.24 -5.85 -29.32
C LYS A 166 -5.64 -4.75 -28.34
N GLU A 167 -4.99 -4.68 -27.18
CA GLU A 167 -5.34 -3.70 -26.15
C GLU A 167 -4.89 -2.29 -26.54
N ILE A 168 -3.73 -2.11 -27.19
CA ILE A 168 -3.33 -0.81 -27.78
C ILE A 168 -4.39 -0.31 -28.76
N ARG A 169 -4.91 -1.20 -29.63
CA ARG A 169 -5.96 -0.83 -30.59
C ARG A 169 -7.22 -0.35 -29.87
N ARG A 170 -7.71 -1.09 -28.87
CA ARG A 170 -8.89 -0.72 -28.06
C ARG A 170 -8.71 0.59 -27.32
N THR A 171 -7.55 0.78 -26.67
CA THR A 171 -7.20 2.04 -26.01
C THR A 171 -7.20 3.21 -26.99
N ASN A 172 -6.68 2.99 -28.20
CA ASN A 172 -6.58 4.02 -29.23
C ASN A 172 -7.94 4.37 -29.87
N GLU A 173 -8.74 3.37 -30.22
CA GLU A 173 -10.02 3.54 -30.93
C GLU A 173 -11.13 4.05 -30.00
N ASP A 174 -11.25 3.47 -28.80
CA ASP A 174 -12.36 3.75 -27.88
C ASP A 174 -11.91 4.54 -26.64
N GLY A 175 -10.90 4.03 -25.92
CA GLY A 175 -10.55 4.51 -24.58
C GLY A 175 -10.15 5.98 -24.53
N ILE A 176 -9.25 6.41 -25.42
CA ILE A 176 -8.77 7.80 -25.47
C ILE A 176 -9.94 8.77 -25.76
N ALA A 177 -10.83 8.42 -26.70
CA ALA A 177 -11.96 9.27 -27.04
C ALA A 177 -12.93 9.42 -25.86
N LEU A 178 -13.25 8.32 -25.17
CA LEU A 178 -14.09 8.34 -23.98
C LEU A 178 -13.48 9.19 -22.86
N PHE A 179 -12.17 9.05 -22.61
CA PHE A 179 -11.48 9.82 -21.59
C PHE A 179 -11.39 11.31 -21.92
N SER A 180 -11.09 11.66 -23.18
CA SER A 180 -11.11 13.06 -23.63
C SER A 180 -12.51 13.67 -23.53
N ASN A 181 -13.57 12.93 -23.85
CA ASN A 181 -14.95 13.41 -23.69
C ASN A 181 -15.30 13.69 -22.22
N LEU A 182 -14.83 12.85 -21.30
CA LEU A 182 -15.00 13.06 -19.86
C LEU A 182 -14.40 14.40 -19.43
N ILE A 183 -13.16 14.70 -19.85
CA ILE A 183 -12.49 15.97 -19.53
C ILE A 183 -13.18 17.15 -20.21
N GLN A 184 -13.57 16.98 -21.48
CA GLN A 184 -14.26 18.01 -22.26
C GLN A 184 -15.58 18.46 -21.60
N SER A 185 -16.25 17.55 -20.88
CA SER A 185 -17.52 17.84 -20.18
C SER A 185 -17.38 18.84 -19.02
N ILE A 186 -16.18 19.02 -18.45
CA ILE A 186 -15.92 20.07 -17.44
C ILE A 186 -15.99 21.45 -18.08
N TYR A 187 -15.44 21.59 -19.29
CA TYR A 187 -15.24 22.89 -19.94
C TYR A 187 -16.37 23.30 -20.88
N ARG A 188 -17.18 22.33 -21.33
CA ARG A 188 -18.32 22.55 -22.21
C ARG A 188 -19.54 21.83 -21.66
N VAL A 189 -20.35 22.56 -20.89
CA VAL A 189 -21.49 22.02 -20.15
C VAL A 189 -22.79 22.32 -20.90
N PRO A 190 -23.51 21.33 -21.45
CA PRO A 190 -24.72 21.57 -22.22
C PRO A 190 -25.86 22.17 -21.38
N THR A 191 -26.54 23.19 -21.91
CA THR A 191 -27.72 23.85 -21.31
C THR A 191 -28.97 23.76 -22.17
N GLY A 192 -28.87 23.36 -23.44
CA GLY A 192 -30.03 23.18 -24.32
C GLY A 192 -30.91 21.98 -23.93
N SER A 193 -32.19 22.06 -24.35
CA SER A 193 -33.13 20.92 -24.40
C SER A 193 -32.69 19.95 -25.49
N PHE A 194 -32.72 18.63 -25.23
CA PHE A 194 -32.42 17.62 -26.27
C PHE A 194 -33.59 17.36 -27.23
N ASP A 195 -34.74 18.00 -27.03
CA ASP A 195 -35.87 17.94 -27.96
C ASP A 195 -36.65 19.27 -27.94
N GLU A 196 -36.61 20.03 -29.04
CA GLU A 196 -37.37 21.29 -29.19
C GLU A 196 -38.89 21.06 -29.10
N LYS A 197 -39.35 19.81 -29.30
CA LYS A 197 -40.76 19.41 -29.25
C LYS A 197 -41.32 19.21 -27.84
N MET A 198 -40.47 19.19 -26.79
CA MET A 198 -40.87 18.88 -25.41
C MET A 198 -40.79 20.08 -24.44
N ALA A 199 -40.69 21.32 -24.95
CA ALA A 199 -40.48 22.52 -24.15
C ALA A 199 -41.58 22.82 -23.10
N THR A 200 -42.76 22.19 -23.21
CA THR A 200 -43.89 22.36 -22.28
C THR A 200 -43.89 21.39 -21.09
N GLU A 201 -42.92 20.47 -20.99
CA GLU A 201 -42.92 19.40 -19.98
C GLU A 201 -41.96 19.63 -18.80
N TYR A 202 -41.23 20.75 -18.78
CA TYR A 202 -40.14 21.00 -17.82
C TYR A 202 -40.20 22.40 -17.20
N GLU A 203 -39.78 22.49 -15.94
CA GLU A 203 -39.43 23.76 -15.29
C GLU A 203 -37.94 24.04 -15.53
N SER A 204 -37.59 25.24 -15.99
CA SER A 204 -36.20 25.70 -16.13
C SER A 204 -36.00 27.00 -15.37
N LYS A 205 -34.99 27.04 -14.51
CA LYS A 205 -34.67 28.19 -13.66
C LYS A 205 -33.18 28.50 -13.74
N ILE A 206 -32.87 29.78 -13.93
CA ILE A 206 -31.52 30.31 -13.81
C ILE A 206 -31.52 31.28 -12.64
N SER A 207 -30.66 31.03 -11.66
CA SER A 207 -30.42 31.96 -10.54
C SER A 207 -28.96 32.33 -10.47
N VAL A 208 -28.69 33.61 -10.29
CA VAL A 208 -27.33 34.14 -10.06
C VAL A 208 -27.19 34.44 -8.59
N LEU A 209 -26.29 33.72 -7.91
CA LEU A 209 -25.95 33.84 -6.50
C LEU A 209 -24.44 34.05 -6.40
N PRO A 210 -23.94 35.29 -6.48
CA PRO A 210 -22.51 35.57 -6.52
C PRO A 210 -21.74 34.85 -5.40
N PRO A 211 -20.64 34.14 -5.72
CA PRO A 211 -19.93 34.13 -7.00
C PRO A 211 -20.46 33.12 -8.05
N ASN A 212 -21.52 32.38 -7.75
CA ASN A 212 -22.00 31.25 -8.56
C ASN A 212 -23.22 31.58 -9.44
N SER A 213 -23.34 30.89 -10.57
CA SER A 213 -24.59 30.73 -11.32
C SER A 213 -25.10 29.32 -11.17
N ILE A 214 -26.41 29.20 -10.95
CA ILE A 214 -27.12 27.92 -10.86
C ILE A 214 -28.13 27.86 -11.99
N PHE A 215 -28.03 26.80 -12.80
CA PHE A 215 -29.00 26.42 -13.82
C PHE A 215 -29.66 25.12 -13.39
N THR A 216 -30.98 25.13 -13.23
CA THR A 216 -31.75 23.95 -12.87
C THR A 216 -32.83 23.71 -13.91
N GLN A 217 -32.99 22.46 -14.33
CA GLN A 217 -34.08 21.99 -15.17
C GLN A 217 -34.66 20.72 -14.56
N LYS A 218 -35.98 20.60 -14.44
CA LYS A 218 -36.65 19.40 -13.91
C LYS A 218 -37.97 19.14 -14.63
N ARG A 219 -38.21 17.88 -15.00
CA ARG A 219 -39.47 17.45 -15.62
C ARG A 219 -40.54 17.20 -14.56
N TYR A 220 -41.80 17.40 -14.93
CA TYR A 220 -42.94 17.07 -14.06
C TYR A 220 -43.24 15.56 -14.01
N ASP A 221 -43.12 14.85 -15.15
CA ASP A 221 -43.46 13.42 -15.26
C ASP A 221 -42.24 12.48 -15.11
N VAL A 222 -42.45 11.30 -14.54
CA VAL A 222 -41.46 10.22 -14.41
C VAL A 222 -41.61 9.22 -15.58
N LYS A 223 -40.99 9.54 -16.73
CA LYS A 223 -41.00 8.76 -17.98
C LYS A 223 -39.57 8.60 -18.54
N PRO A 224 -39.32 7.75 -19.55
CA PRO A 224 -38.01 7.70 -20.19
C PRO A 224 -37.56 9.08 -20.75
N GLY A 225 -36.25 9.33 -20.80
CA GLY A 225 -35.63 10.59 -21.21
C GLY A 225 -34.99 11.38 -20.06
N LEU A 226 -34.46 12.56 -20.37
CA LEU A 226 -33.87 13.48 -19.38
C LEU A 226 -34.93 13.85 -18.34
N TYR A 227 -34.62 13.69 -17.06
CA TYR A 227 -35.53 13.97 -15.96
C TYR A 227 -35.14 15.25 -15.20
N SER A 228 -33.87 15.42 -14.88
CA SER A 228 -33.38 16.64 -14.24
C SER A 228 -31.94 16.98 -14.60
N ARG A 229 -31.60 18.26 -14.48
CA ARG A 229 -30.26 18.80 -14.62
C ARG A 229 -30.06 19.92 -13.61
N ASN A 230 -28.92 19.94 -12.94
CA ASN A 230 -28.50 21.02 -12.05
C ASN A 230 -27.03 21.33 -12.33
N ILE A 231 -26.72 22.56 -12.74
CA ILE A 231 -25.36 23.00 -13.02
C ILE A 231 -25.07 24.22 -12.15
N VAL A 232 -23.97 24.14 -11.41
CA VAL A 232 -23.40 25.23 -10.62
C VAL A 232 -22.03 25.57 -11.19
N SER A 233 -21.82 26.81 -11.60
CA SER A 233 -20.53 27.29 -12.10
C SER A 233 -20.14 28.60 -11.42
N ASN A 234 -18.84 28.85 -11.26
CA ASN A 234 -18.34 30.10 -10.72
C ASN A 234 -18.28 31.15 -11.84
N GLN A 235 -18.97 32.29 -11.68
CA GLN A 235 -19.05 33.33 -12.70
C GLN A 235 -17.76 34.14 -12.84
N GLN A 236 -17.05 34.36 -11.73
CA GLN A 236 -15.85 35.18 -11.69
C GLN A 236 -14.65 34.40 -12.25
N GLN A 237 -14.48 33.17 -11.80
CA GLN A 237 -13.31 32.33 -12.10
C GLN A 237 -13.57 31.33 -13.23
N LYS A 238 -14.81 31.25 -13.74
CA LYS A 238 -15.21 30.48 -14.94
C LYS A 238 -14.86 28.98 -14.91
N TYR A 239 -14.96 28.33 -13.75
CA TYR A 239 -14.87 26.87 -13.63
C TYR A 239 -16.20 26.23 -13.19
N LEU A 240 -16.30 24.91 -13.35
CA LEU A 240 -17.46 24.12 -12.96
C LEU A 240 -17.37 23.82 -11.45
N VAL A 241 -18.43 24.09 -10.70
CA VAL A 241 -18.50 23.71 -9.27
C VAL A 241 -19.19 22.36 -9.14
N ASN A 242 -20.35 22.21 -9.79
CA ASN A 242 -21.11 20.96 -9.81
C ASN A 242 -21.91 20.87 -11.13
N SER A 243 -22.02 19.69 -11.71
CA SER A 243 -23.02 19.36 -12.73
C SER A 243 -23.64 18.00 -12.44
N ASN A 244 -24.93 17.98 -12.13
CA ASN A 244 -25.73 16.78 -11.93
C ASN A 244 -26.76 16.64 -13.05
N THR A 245 -26.89 15.46 -13.63
CA THR A 245 -27.90 15.13 -14.66
C THR A 245 -28.50 13.76 -14.39
N ILE A 246 -29.83 13.68 -14.36
CA ILE A 246 -30.57 12.43 -14.17
C ILE A 246 -31.37 12.14 -15.44
N GLN A 247 -31.13 10.97 -16.03
CA GLN A 247 -31.90 10.41 -17.13
C GLN A 247 -32.65 9.17 -16.65
N ILE A 248 -33.87 8.96 -17.12
CA ILE A 248 -34.65 7.76 -16.85
C ILE A 248 -34.70 6.94 -18.13
N ASP A 249 -34.45 5.64 -18.04
CA ASP A 249 -34.57 4.71 -19.16
C ASP A 249 -35.47 3.54 -18.78
N SER A 250 -36.08 2.92 -19.81
CA SER A 250 -36.77 1.64 -19.64
C SER A 250 -35.77 0.50 -19.77
N ALA A 251 -35.56 -0.25 -18.70
CA ALA A 251 -34.61 -1.35 -18.71
C ALA A 251 -35.11 -2.53 -19.54
N ARG A 252 -34.25 -3.02 -20.44
CA ARG A 252 -34.49 -4.24 -21.22
C ARG A 252 -34.68 -5.48 -20.34
N TYR A 253 -33.99 -5.52 -19.20
CA TYR A 253 -34.13 -6.56 -18.16
C TYR A 253 -34.44 -5.86 -16.84
N ARG A 254 -35.48 -6.31 -16.14
CA ARG A 254 -35.88 -5.69 -14.87
C ARG A 254 -34.78 -5.84 -13.83
N ILE A 255 -34.51 -4.78 -13.08
CA ILE A 255 -33.54 -4.80 -11.97
C ILE A 255 -34.24 -5.35 -10.74
N ARG A 256 -33.59 -6.32 -10.09
CA ARG A 256 -34.04 -6.91 -8.83
C ARG A 256 -33.46 -6.13 -7.66
N SER A 257 -34.31 -5.57 -6.83
CA SER A 257 -33.96 -4.89 -5.58
C SER A 257 -33.66 -5.88 -4.44
N ALA A 258 -33.19 -5.37 -3.30
CA ALA A 258 -32.91 -6.16 -2.10
C ALA A 258 -34.15 -6.91 -1.55
N ASP A 259 -35.36 -6.36 -1.72
CA ASP A 259 -36.64 -6.98 -1.32
C ASP A 259 -37.21 -7.94 -2.37
N ASN A 260 -36.41 -8.33 -3.36
CA ASN A 260 -36.77 -9.31 -4.39
C ASN A 260 -37.77 -8.87 -5.45
N LYS A 261 -38.15 -7.58 -5.47
CA LYS A 261 -39.05 -7.02 -6.48
C LYS A 261 -38.29 -6.59 -7.73
N TYR A 262 -39.02 -6.44 -8.83
CA TYR A 262 -38.45 -6.17 -10.16
C TYR A 262 -38.95 -4.84 -10.72
N TYR A 263 -38.02 -3.96 -11.06
CA TYR A 263 -38.31 -2.60 -11.54
C TYR A 263 -37.88 -2.42 -12.99
N SER A 264 -38.69 -1.69 -13.76
CA SER A 264 -38.51 -1.49 -15.20
C SER A 264 -37.99 -0.09 -15.57
N LEU A 265 -38.16 0.89 -14.68
CA LEU A 265 -37.59 2.23 -14.84
C LEU A 265 -36.27 2.30 -14.07
N VAL A 266 -35.22 2.74 -14.77
CA VAL A 266 -33.87 2.85 -14.24
C VAL A 266 -33.40 4.27 -14.41
N HIS A 267 -32.81 4.82 -13.36
CA HIS A 267 -32.27 6.16 -13.33
C HIS A 267 -30.76 6.08 -13.54
N HIS A 268 -30.29 6.85 -14.51
CA HIS A 268 -28.88 7.08 -14.80
C HIS A 268 -28.54 8.51 -14.38
N GLU A 269 -27.82 8.63 -13.27
CA GLU A 269 -27.35 9.90 -12.73
C GLU A 269 -25.87 10.08 -13.07
N LYS A 270 -25.54 11.27 -13.57
CA LYS A 270 -24.17 11.71 -13.83
C LYS A 270 -23.90 12.94 -13.01
N ASP A 271 -22.99 12.84 -12.07
CA ASP A 271 -22.53 13.93 -11.22
C ASP A 271 -21.07 14.25 -11.54
N ILE A 272 -20.76 15.53 -11.69
CA ILE A 272 -19.40 16.06 -11.78
C ILE A 272 -19.29 17.09 -10.68
N SER A 273 -18.38 16.89 -9.73
CA SER A 273 -18.18 17.83 -8.63
C SER A 273 -16.72 18.24 -8.51
N LEU A 274 -16.49 19.55 -8.41
CA LEU A 274 -15.20 20.09 -8.00
C LEU A 274 -15.01 19.78 -6.52
N LYS A 275 -13.96 19.03 -6.20
CA LYS A 275 -13.61 18.70 -4.83
C LYS A 275 -12.62 19.70 -4.25
N SER A 276 -11.58 20.08 -5.00
CA SER A 276 -10.55 21.00 -4.51
C SER A 276 -9.94 21.81 -5.65
N ILE A 277 -9.49 23.03 -5.33
CA ILE A 277 -8.72 23.92 -6.21
C ILE A 277 -7.52 24.50 -5.45
N LYS A 278 -6.32 24.40 -6.04
CA LYS A 278 -5.06 24.86 -5.42
C LYS A 278 -4.15 25.53 -6.43
N THR A 279 -3.11 26.23 -5.96
CA THR A 279 -2.05 26.77 -6.81
C THR A 279 -1.00 25.67 -7.09
N VAL A 280 -0.61 25.50 -8.35
CA VAL A 280 0.38 24.51 -8.78
C VAL A 280 1.76 24.86 -8.23
N GLY A 281 2.48 23.86 -7.73
CA GLY A 281 3.92 23.95 -7.54
C GLY A 281 4.43 24.13 -6.11
N ASN A 282 3.56 24.26 -5.09
CA ASN A 282 4.04 24.26 -3.70
C ASN A 282 3.78 22.90 -3.04
N LYS A 283 4.83 22.09 -2.90
CA LYS A 283 4.81 20.87 -2.05
C LYS A 283 5.30 21.14 -0.64
N GLN A 284 5.90 22.31 -0.39
CA GLN A 284 6.43 22.66 0.91
C GLN A 284 5.28 23.02 1.83
N ILE A 285 5.23 22.36 2.97
CA ILE A 285 4.35 22.71 4.07
C ILE A 285 5.13 23.51 5.09
N LYS A 286 4.44 24.44 5.76
CA LYS A 286 5.01 25.26 6.82
C LYS A 286 4.15 25.12 8.06
N ILE A 287 4.77 24.79 9.17
CA ILE A 287 4.09 24.67 10.46
C ILE A 287 4.86 25.53 11.45
N ALA A 288 4.18 26.53 12.03
CA ALA A 288 4.72 27.29 13.14
C ALA A 288 3.79 27.21 14.34
N GLY A 289 4.38 27.22 15.53
CA GLY A 289 3.63 27.22 16.78
C GLY A 289 4.29 28.09 17.83
N ASN A 290 3.48 28.79 18.62
CA ASN A 290 3.90 29.48 19.83
C ASN A 290 3.18 28.87 21.05
N ILE A 291 3.92 28.55 22.12
CA ILE A 291 3.36 27.86 23.29
C ILE A 291 3.78 28.58 24.57
N GLU A 292 2.80 29.15 25.28
CA GLU A 292 3.09 29.84 26.54
C GLU A 292 3.55 28.88 27.65
N ASN A 293 4.46 29.37 28.51
CA ASN A 293 4.87 28.72 29.77
C ASN A 293 5.44 27.29 29.64
N GLN A 294 5.93 26.89 28.47
CA GLN A 294 6.45 25.55 28.27
C GLN A 294 7.84 25.35 28.89
N ARG A 295 7.91 24.48 29.91
CA ARG A 295 9.18 24.11 30.57
C ARG A 295 10.09 23.28 29.66
N ASN A 296 9.51 22.35 28.90
CA ASN A 296 10.26 21.51 27.98
C ASN A 296 10.25 22.10 26.56
N LYS A 297 11.43 22.48 26.07
CA LYS A 297 11.57 23.11 24.74
C LYS A 297 11.53 22.11 23.58
N LYS A 298 11.54 20.80 23.82
CA LYS A 298 11.62 19.81 22.73
C LYS A 298 10.27 19.61 22.04
N VAL A 299 10.28 19.65 20.70
CA VAL A 299 9.15 19.34 19.83
C VAL A 299 9.57 18.25 18.84
N ILE A 300 8.82 17.15 18.78
CA ILE A 300 9.03 16.09 17.80
C ILE A 300 7.85 16.12 16.83
N ILE A 301 8.15 16.34 15.56
CA ILE A 301 7.18 16.37 14.47
C ILE A 301 7.25 15.04 13.73
N SER A 302 6.12 14.37 13.53
CA SER A 302 6.04 13.05 12.91
C SER A 302 5.01 13.00 11.77
N TRP A 303 5.41 12.53 10.59
CA TRP A 303 4.54 12.37 9.41
C TRP A 303 4.86 11.11 8.60
N LEU A 304 3.95 10.67 7.74
CA LEU A 304 4.15 9.52 6.85
C LEU A 304 4.82 9.95 5.54
N LYS A 305 5.81 9.18 5.12
CA LYS A 305 6.52 9.38 3.85
C LYS A 305 6.22 8.29 2.81
N LYS A 306 6.10 7.04 3.24
CA LYS A 306 5.87 5.89 2.36
C LYS A 306 4.38 5.66 2.08
N PRO A 307 4.03 5.05 0.93
CA PRO A 307 2.63 4.76 0.58
C PRO A 307 1.99 3.63 1.42
N PHE A 308 2.77 2.90 2.22
CA PHE A 308 2.30 1.86 3.13
C PHE A 308 3.18 1.78 4.40
N GLY A 309 2.78 0.93 5.35
CA GLY A 309 3.47 0.76 6.64
C GLY A 309 3.18 1.88 7.63
N THR A 310 3.57 1.71 8.89
CA THR A 310 3.22 2.63 10.00
C THR A 310 4.41 3.35 10.62
N THR A 311 5.57 3.31 9.96
CA THR A 311 6.78 4.02 10.40
C THR A 311 6.70 5.48 10.01
N PHE A 312 6.86 6.36 11.00
CA PHE A 312 6.91 7.80 10.83
C PHE A 312 8.30 8.26 10.43
N GLN A 313 8.31 9.23 9.52
CA GLN A 313 9.38 10.20 9.44
C GLN A 313 9.30 11.13 10.65
N GLN A 314 10.44 11.45 11.27
CA GLN A 314 10.49 12.37 12.41
C GLN A 314 11.50 13.49 12.21
N GLU A 315 11.18 14.66 12.74
CA GLU A 315 12.11 15.77 12.92
C GLU A 315 12.01 16.30 14.35
N THR A 316 13.15 16.51 14.99
CA THR A 316 13.22 17.04 16.36
C THR A 316 13.69 18.48 16.33
N LEU A 317 12.83 19.37 16.79
CA LEU A 317 13.04 20.80 16.92
C LEU A 317 13.07 21.22 18.39
N PHE A 318 13.53 22.44 18.63
CA PHE A 318 13.50 23.08 19.93
C PHE A 318 12.81 24.43 19.84
N LEU A 319 11.97 24.73 20.83
CA LEU A 319 11.38 26.04 21.01
C LEU A 319 12.49 27.08 21.25
N ASP A 320 12.38 28.23 20.61
CA ASP A 320 13.27 29.36 20.78
C ASP A 320 13.03 30.10 22.12
N GLU A 321 13.71 31.23 22.31
CA GLU A 321 13.59 32.07 23.51
C GLU A 321 12.17 32.63 23.71
N ASN A 322 11.38 32.74 22.64
CA ASN A 322 10.00 33.20 22.65
C ASN A 322 8.98 32.05 22.76
N ASN A 323 9.45 30.82 22.99
CA ASN A 323 8.64 29.59 22.96
C ASN A 323 7.99 29.28 21.61
N SER A 324 8.66 29.67 20.53
CA SER A 324 8.21 29.42 19.17
C SER A 324 9.05 28.36 18.46
N PHE A 325 8.44 27.65 17.52
CA PHE A 325 9.16 26.82 16.56
C PHE A 325 8.63 27.06 15.14
N TYR A 326 9.46 26.73 14.16
CA TYR A 326 9.12 26.72 12.75
C TYR A 326 9.61 25.41 12.13
N PHE A 327 8.76 24.80 11.32
CA PHE A 327 9.03 23.55 10.63
C PHE A 327 8.63 23.70 9.16
N GLU A 328 9.48 23.22 8.27
CA GLU A 328 9.24 23.24 6.84
C GLU A 328 9.74 21.94 6.21
N THR A 329 8.87 21.27 5.46
CA THR A 329 9.22 20.02 4.76
C THR A 329 8.38 19.86 3.50
N GLU A 330 8.77 18.94 2.62
CA GLU A 330 7.94 18.58 1.46
C GLU A 330 6.90 17.52 1.82
N LEU A 331 5.67 17.73 1.36
CA LEU A 331 4.55 16.83 1.52
C LEU A 331 3.98 16.47 0.14
N GLU A 332 3.81 15.18 -0.13
CA GLU A 332 3.23 14.70 -1.40
C GLU A 332 1.70 14.55 -1.33
N HIS A 333 1.18 14.24 -0.14
CA HIS A 333 -0.22 13.90 0.07
C HIS A 333 -0.79 14.56 1.32
N ALA A 334 -2.10 14.80 1.30
CA ALA A 334 -2.83 15.18 2.51
C ALA A 334 -2.71 14.08 3.58
N GLN A 335 -2.37 14.47 4.81
CA GLN A 335 -2.11 13.52 5.89
C GLN A 335 -2.19 14.15 7.28
N PRO A 336 -2.36 13.32 8.33
CA PRO A 336 -2.16 13.78 9.70
C PRO A 336 -0.66 13.98 10.00
N ILE A 337 -0.34 15.04 10.73
CA ILE A 337 0.99 15.31 11.31
C ILE A 337 0.85 15.38 12.82
N TYR A 338 1.75 14.70 13.51
CA TYR A 338 1.80 14.67 14.96
C TYR A 338 2.87 15.62 15.48
N LEU A 339 2.52 16.39 16.50
CA LEU A 339 3.43 17.26 17.24
C LEU A 339 3.45 16.78 18.69
N GLN A 340 4.55 16.20 19.11
CA GLN A 340 4.77 15.75 20.49
C GLN A 340 5.68 16.74 21.21
N PHE A 341 5.27 17.20 22.39
CA PHE A 341 6.04 18.13 23.20
C PHE A 341 6.59 17.41 24.43
N GLY A 342 7.91 17.41 24.61
CA GLY A 342 8.54 16.78 25.77
C GLY A 342 9.61 15.74 25.45
N TYR A 343 10.16 15.11 26.51
CA TYR A 343 11.28 14.16 26.41
C TYR A 343 10.79 12.72 26.28
N ASN A 344 11.41 11.94 25.39
CA ASN A 344 11.09 10.53 25.20
C ASN A 344 12.05 9.65 26.02
N ASN A 345 11.51 9.07 27.10
CA ASN A 345 11.71 7.69 27.56
C ASN A 345 11.08 7.59 28.95
N PHE A 346 9.91 6.93 29.02
CA PHE A 346 9.18 6.54 30.25
C PHE A 346 8.29 7.58 30.95
N VAL A 347 8.06 8.79 30.40
CA VAL A 347 7.01 9.69 30.93
C VAL A 347 5.69 9.37 30.23
N GLU A 348 4.68 8.92 30.98
CA GLU A 348 3.32 8.76 30.48
C GLU A 348 2.71 10.13 30.14
N ASN A 349 1.90 10.18 29.06
CA ASN A 349 1.06 11.33 28.69
C ASN A 349 1.80 12.63 28.33
N LEU A 350 2.80 12.55 27.45
CA LEU A 350 3.38 13.76 26.85
C LEU A 350 2.31 14.51 26.01
N PRO A 351 2.23 15.85 26.09
CA PRO A 351 1.34 16.63 25.25
C PRO A 351 1.54 16.29 23.77
N MET A 352 0.45 15.94 23.09
CA MET A 352 0.47 15.53 21.69
C MET A 352 -0.69 16.18 20.95
N ILE A 353 -0.38 16.87 19.86
CA ILE A 353 -1.35 17.50 18.97
C ILE A 353 -1.35 16.77 17.64
N LEU A 354 -2.54 16.50 17.12
CA LEU A 354 -2.76 15.99 15.77
C LEU A 354 -3.26 17.15 14.90
N ILE A 355 -2.55 17.44 13.81
CA ILE A 355 -3.00 18.41 12.80
C ILE A 355 -3.17 17.72 11.45
N TYR A 356 -4.04 18.26 10.63
CA TYR A 356 -4.20 17.92 9.24
C TYR A 356 -3.43 18.91 8.38
N ALA A 357 -2.64 18.40 7.45
CA ALA A 357 -1.87 19.19 6.50
C ALA A 357 -2.02 18.63 5.08
N GLU A 358 -1.94 19.54 4.11
CA GLU A 358 -1.89 19.20 2.68
C GLU A 358 -0.70 19.88 2.00
N PRO A 359 -0.21 19.38 0.86
CA PRO A 359 0.88 19.98 0.11
C PRO A 359 0.64 21.47 -0.15
N GLY A 360 1.64 22.30 0.20
CA GLY A 360 1.60 23.75 0.02
C GLY A 360 0.94 24.54 1.15
N GLY A 361 0.45 23.85 2.19
CA GLY A 361 -0.27 24.48 3.30
C GLY A 361 0.65 25.21 4.28
N GLU A 362 0.17 26.35 4.78
CA GLU A 362 0.82 27.13 5.83
C GLU A 362 -0.06 27.17 7.09
N ILE A 363 0.37 26.49 8.15
CA ILE A 363 -0.40 26.28 9.38
C ILE A 363 0.32 26.96 10.54
N HIS A 364 -0.42 27.77 11.30
CA HIS A 364 0.07 28.45 12.49
C HIS A 364 -0.83 28.13 13.67
N PHE A 365 -0.28 27.99 14.87
CA PHE A 365 -1.09 27.93 16.09
C PHE A 365 -0.46 28.64 17.29
N GLU A 366 -1.33 29.19 18.13
CA GLU A 366 -0.96 29.77 19.43
C GLU A 366 -1.62 28.93 20.53
N ALA A 367 -0.82 28.42 21.46
CA ALA A 367 -1.28 27.62 22.58
C ALA A 367 -1.08 28.39 23.90
N THR A 368 -2.17 28.56 24.64
CA THR A 368 -2.21 29.22 25.96
C THR A 368 -2.75 28.23 27.01
N SER A 369 -2.36 28.41 28.30
CA SER A 369 -2.62 27.54 29.48
C SER A 369 -1.35 26.89 30.04
N GLU A 370 -1.32 26.69 31.37
CA GLU A 370 -0.21 26.05 32.09
C GLU A 370 -0.19 24.52 31.94
N THR A 371 -1.33 23.89 31.64
CA THR A 371 -1.47 22.43 31.57
C THR A 371 -2.19 21.98 30.29
N PHE A 372 -1.83 20.79 29.79
CA PHE A 372 -2.46 20.17 28.64
C PHE A 372 -3.78 19.48 29.05
N PRO A 373 -4.86 19.54 28.24
CA PRO A 373 -4.95 20.16 26.92
C PRO A 373 -4.97 21.69 26.97
N TRP A 374 -4.22 22.33 26.08
CA TRP A 374 -4.13 23.79 25.98
C TRP A 374 -5.39 24.42 25.37
N GLU A 375 -5.52 25.73 25.49
CA GLU A 375 -6.37 26.53 24.61
C GLU A 375 -5.57 26.87 23.35
N ILE A 376 -6.02 26.38 22.20
CA ILE A 376 -5.31 26.56 20.93
C ILE A 376 -6.14 27.39 19.96
N LYS A 377 -5.50 28.39 19.38
CA LYS A 377 -6.02 29.16 18.26
C LYS A 377 -5.21 28.84 17.01
N PHE A 378 -5.85 28.20 16.03
CA PHE A 378 -5.24 27.94 14.73
C PHE A 378 -5.42 29.16 13.82
N SER A 379 -4.46 29.36 12.90
CA SER A 379 -4.56 30.33 11.81
C SER A 379 -3.78 29.82 10.59
N GLY A 380 -3.95 30.50 9.45
CA GLY A 380 -3.44 30.02 8.16
C GLY A 380 -4.40 29.04 7.49
N ASP A 381 -3.85 28.15 6.68
CA ASP A 381 -4.61 27.13 5.94
C ASP A 381 -5.20 26.07 6.88
N PHE A 382 -6.32 25.50 6.46
CA PHE A 382 -7.00 24.40 7.16
C PHE A 382 -7.39 24.71 8.62
N GLN A 383 -7.50 25.99 9.01
CA GLN A 383 -7.87 26.41 10.37
C GLN A 383 -9.08 25.64 10.93
N ASN A 384 -10.22 25.68 10.23
CA ASN A 384 -11.45 25.00 10.67
C ASN A 384 -11.28 23.48 10.77
N ALA A 385 -10.41 22.89 9.94
CA ALA A 385 -10.15 21.46 9.94
C ALA A 385 -9.35 21.05 11.19
N ASN A 386 -8.31 21.84 11.52
CA ASN A 386 -7.47 21.63 12.70
C ASN A 386 -8.21 21.92 14.01
N GLU A 387 -9.05 22.96 14.04
CA GLU A 387 -9.95 23.24 15.17
C GLU A 387 -10.94 22.08 15.40
N MET A 388 -11.52 21.52 14.34
CA MET A 388 -12.41 20.35 14.43
C MET A 388 -11.71 19.13 15.05
N ILE A 389 -10.48 18.82 14.62
CA ILE A 389 -9.70 17.71 15.18
C ILE A 389 -9.41 17.95 16.66
N TYR A 390 -8.82 19.11 16.96
CA TYR A 390 -8.36 19.42 18.30
C TYR A 390 -9.51 19.48 19.30
N ASN A 391 -10.63 20.11 18.94
CA ASN A 391 -11.78 20.24 19.82
C ASN A 391 -12.48 18.89 20.07
N PHE A 392 -12.53 17.97 19.09
CA PHE A 392 -13.04 16.62 19.33
C PHE A 392 -12.14 15.87 20.32
N ARG A 393 -10.83 15.92 20.11
CA ARG A 393 -9.84 15.23 20.95
C ARG A 393 -9.76 15.83 22.36
N LYS A 394 -9.95 17.15 22.50
CA LYS A 394 -10.03 17.85 23.78
C LYS A 394 -11.31 17.52 24.55
N LYS A 395 -12.44 17.38 23.85
CA LYS A 395 -13.73 17.02 24.45
C LYS A 395 -13.74 15.60 25.01
N HIS A 396 -13.03 14.67 24.35
CA HIS A 396 -13.02 13.25 24.68
C HIS A 396 -11.61 12.79 25.11
N PRO A 397 -11.33 12.61 26.41
CA PRO A 397 -9.98 12.34 26.93
C PRO A 397 -9.52 10.88 26.75
N ILE A 398 -9.71 10.32 25.55
CA ILE A 398 -9.38 8.93 25.21
C ILE A 398 -8.18 8.80 24.27
N PHE A 399 -7.61 9.93 23.84
CA PHE A 399 -6.51 10.01 22.88
C PHE A 399 -5.18 10.08 23.61
N VAL A 400 -4.70 8.91 24.06
CA VAL A 400 -3.50 8.73 24.89
C VAL A 400 -2.36 8.05 24.13
N GLU A 401 -2.21 8.35 22.84
CA GLU A 401 -1.16 7.75 22.03
C GLU A 401 0.24 8.21 22.47
N LYS A 402 1.25 7.36 22.22
CA LYS A 402 2.67 7.66 22.46
C LYS A 402 3.53 7.18 21.30
N PHE A 403 4.68 7.82 21.11
CA PHE A 403 5.69 7.32 20.18
C PHE A 403 6.65 6.37 20.88
N ASN A 404 6.82 5.19 20.28
CA ASN A 404 7.93 4.28 20.58
C ASN A 404 8.85 4.26 19.35
N LEU A 405 10.01 4.92 19.46
CA LEU A 405 10.84 5.27 18.31
C LEU A 405 9.99 6.01 17.27
N ASN A 406 9.90 5.47 16.06
CA ASN A 406 9.15 6.02 14.94
C ASN A 406 7.74 5.40 14.78
N TYR A 407 7.22 4.70 15.78
CA TYR A 407 5.90 4.04 15.72
C TYR A 407 4.94 4.67 16.72
N LEU A 408 3.71 4.92 16.27
CA LEU A 408 2.61 5.31 17.15
C LEU A 408 2.07 4.08 17.88
N GLN A 409 1.97 4.16 19.20
CA GLN A 409 1.39 3.14 20.06
C GLN A 409 0.17 3.72 20.78
N TRP A 410 -0.91 2.93 20.81
CA TRP A 410 -2.08 3.21 21.63
C TRP A 410 -1.97 2.46 22.96
N TYR A 411 -2.23 3.15 24.08
CA TYR A 411 -2.20 2.52 25.40
C TYR A 411 -3.59 2.53 26.05
N SER A 412 -4.32 1.41 25.98
CA SER A 412 -5.70 1.33 26.45
C SER A 412 -5.88 1.10 27.95
N SER A 413 -4.81 0.74 28.68
CA SER A 413 -4.92 0.39 30.11
C SER A 413 -5.33 1.56 31.02
N ASN A 414 -5.20 2.80 30.52
CA ASN A 414 -5.55 4.02 31.26
C ASN A 414 -6.89 4.62 30.78
N LEU A 415 -7.61 3.94 29.88
CA LEU A 415 -8.85 4.45 29.31
C LEU A 415 -10.06 4.15 30.21
N ASN A 416 -10.89 5.17 30.41
CA ASN A 416 -12.22 5.00 30.96
C ASN A 416 -13.17 4.56 29.84
N ASN A 417 -13.81 3.41 30.02
CA ASN A 417 -14.75 2.88 29.04
C ASN A 417 -15.92 3.84 28.75
N LEU A 418 -16.43 4.55 29.77
CA LEU A 418 -17.55 5.49 29.58
C LEU A 418 -17.18 6.65 28.65
N ASP A 419 -15.94 7.16 28.76
CA ASP A 419 -15.45 8.25 27.89
C ASP A 419 -15.30 7.75 26.45
N PHE A 420 -14.90 6.49 26.27
CA PHE A 420 -14.81 5.87 24.95
C PHE A 420 -16.18 5.65 24.29
N GLU A 421 -17.16 5.13 25.03
CA GLU A 421 -18.54 4.98 24.56
C GLU A 421 -19.18 6.34 24.21
N THR A 422 -18.88 7.37 25.02
CA THR A 422 -19.34 8.75 24.78
C THR A 422 -18.75 9.30 23.48
N ALA A 423 -17.45 9.10 23.24
CA ALA A 423 -16.80 9.52 22.00
C ALA A 423 -17.39 8.83 20.77
N LEU A 424 -17.67 7.52 20.85
CA LEU A 424 -18.31 6.76 19.77
C LEU A 424 -19.72 7.28 19.45
N THR A 425 -20.51 7.57 20.48
CA THR A 425 -21.91 8.01 20.34
C THR A 425 -22.01 9.46 19.85
N ASP A 426 -21.10 10.33 20.30
CA ASP A 426 -21.05 11.75 19.91
C ASP A 426 -20.49 11.96 18.49
N PHE A 427 -19.70 11.01 17.97
CA PHE A 427 -18.91 11.16 16.75
C PHE A 427 -19.68 11.72 15.55
N GLU A 428 -20.80 11.09 15.16
CA GLU A 428 -21.53 11.50 13.95
C GLU A 428 -22.14 12.90 14.09
N ASN A 429 -22.75 13.18 15.24
CA ASN A 429 -23.35 14.48 15.53
C ASN A 429 -22.28 15.60 15.56
N TYR A 430 -21.11 15.31 16.15
CA TYR A 430 -20.00 16.25 16.20
C TYR A 430 -19.52 16.60 14.79
N PHE A 431 -19.18 15.60 13.98
CA PHE A 431 -18.64 15.83 12.64
C PHE A 431 -19.67 16.44 11.70
N GLU A 432 -20.96 16.13 11.81
CA GLU A 432 -21.99 16.76 10.95
C GLU A 432 -22.05 18.29 11.17
N SER A 433 -21.77 18.78 12.39
CA SER A 433 -21.74 20.21 12.71
C SER A 433 -20.62 21.01 12.01
N TYR A 434 -19.60 20.33 11.48
CA TYR A 434 -18.46 20.92 10.76
C TYR A 434 -18.50 20.71 9.25
N LYS A 435 -19.43 19.91 8.74
CA LYS A 435 -19.51 19.52 7.32
C LYS A 435 -19.51 20.68 6.33
N ASN A 436 -20.13 21.81 6.70
CA ASN A 436 -20.20 23.01 5.87
C ASN A 436 -19.13 24.07 6.21
N LYS A 437 -18.29 23.81 7.22
CA LYS A 437 -17.22 24.70 7.68
C LYS A 437 -15.83 24.29 7.19
N VAL A 438 -15.67 23.00 6.86
CA VAL A 438 -14.42 22.40 6.40
C VAL A 438 -14.57 22.02 4.92
N GLU A 439 -13.50 22.18 4.15
CA GLU A 439 -13.46 21.75 2.75
C GLU A 439 -13.76 20.24 2.63
N SER A 440 -14.47 19.84 1.58
CA SER A 440 -15.09 18.51 1.50
C SER A 440 -14.08 17.35 1.57
N ASN A 441 -12.93 17.46 0.91
CA ASN A 441 -11.91 16.42 0.93
C ASN A 441 -11.24 16.34 2.31
N ALA A 442 -10.81 17.48 2.86
CA ALA A 442 -10.27 17.54 4.21
C ALA A 442 -11.26 16.98 5.24
N TYR A 443 -12.54 17.34 5.15
CA TYR A 443 -13.59 16.84 6.02
C TYR A 443 -13.71 15.31 5.97
N GLN A 444 -13.82 14.73 4.77
CA GLN A 444 -13.95 13.27 4.61
C GLN A 444 -12.69 12.55 5.08
N PHE A 445 -11.51 13.04 4.71
CA PHE A 445 -10.24 12.48 5.13
C PHE A 445 -10.15 12.41 6.66
N ILE A 446 -10.39 13.55 7.34
CA ILE A 446 -10.30 13.65 8.79
C ILE A 446 -11.36 12.80 9.47
N LYS A 447 -12.61 12.84 8.98
CA LYS A 447 -13.70 11.99 9.51
C LYS A 447 -13.31 10.51 9.45
N HIS A 448 -12.75 10.06 8.33
CA HIS A 448 -12.27 8.70 8.18
C HIS A 448 -11.11 8.37 9.13
N GLU A 449 -10.12 9.25 9.28
CA GLU A 449 -8.99 9.02 10.19
C GLU A 449 -9.41 8.94 11.65
N ILE A 450 -10.22 9.88 12.12
CA ILE A 450 -10.68 9.88 13.52
C ILE A 450 -11.63 8.71 13.78
N LYS A 451 -12.47 8.31 12.81
CA LYS A 451 -13.29 7.09 12.97
C LYS A 451 -12.41 5.84 12.98
N ALA A 452 -11.44 5.72 12.09
CA ALA A 452 -10.49 4.60 12.07
C ALA A 452 -9.71 4.51 13.40
N GLN A 453 -9.34 5.68 13.95
CA GLN A 453 -8.75 5.81 15.28
C GLN A 453 -9.66 5.15 16.34
N LEU A 454 -10.92 5.57 16.43
CA LEU A 454 -11.88 4.97 17.35
C LEU A 454 -12.09 3.46 17.09
N MET A 455 -12.12 3.02 15.83
CA MET A 455 -12.36 1.62 15.50
C MET A 455 -11.21 0.69 15.90
N HIS A 456 -9.95 1.10 15.77
CA HIS A 456 -8.85 0.26 16.25
C HIS A 456 -8.78 0.25 17.79
N GLY A 457 -9.19 1.34 18.46
CA GLY A 457 -9.44 1.33 19.91
C GLY A 457 -10.53 0.34 20.32
N ALA A 458 -11.64 0.28 19.57
CA ALA A 458 -12.71 -0.70 19.80
C ALA A 458 -12.23 -2.14 19.58
N ILE A 459 -11.39 -2.36 18.56
CA ILE A 459 -10.75 -3.66 18.33
C ILE A 459 -9.87 -4.07 19.50
N ASP A 460 -9.10 -3.18 20.12
CA ASP A 460 -8.25 -3.57 21.26
C ASP A 460 -9.08 -4.18 22.40
N TYR A 461 -10.24 -3.60 22.71
CA TYR A 461 -11.20 -4.17 23.68
C TYR A 461 -11.77 -5.51 23.20
N LEU A 462 -12.28 -5.57 21.96
CA LEU A 462 -12.88 -6.79 21.40
C LEU A 462 -11.87 -7.95 21.31
N TYR A 463 -10.62 -7.64 20.98
CA TYR A 463 -9.54 -8.60 20.91
C TYR A 463 -9.17 -9.15 22.29
N ARG A 464 -9.19 -8.32 23.35
CA ARG A 464 -9.02 -8.78 24.74
C ARG A 464 -10.13 -9.74 25.17
N LYS A 465 -11.39 -9.46 24.80
CA LYS A 465 -12.53 -10.37 25.00
C LYS A 465 -12.27 -11.74 24.35
N VAL A 466 -11.92 -11.76 23.07
CA VAL A 466 -11.60 -13.01 22.34
C VAL A 466 -10.45 -13.77 23.01
N ILE A 467 -9.40 -13.09 23.47
CA ILE A 467 -8.30 -13.74 24.20
C ILE A 467 -8.76 -14.35 25.52
N SER A 468 -9.60 -13.63 26.29
CA SER A 468 -10.11 -14.15 27.57
C SER A 468 -10.99 -15.39 27.38
N GLU A 469 -11.75 -15.45 26.29
CA GLU A 469 -12.62 -16.59 25.98
C GLU A 469 -11.85 -17.81 25.45
N THR A 470 -10.67 -17.62 24.86
CA THR A 470 -9.91 -18.69 24.18
C THR A 470 -8.76 -19.29 25.00
N ARG A 471 -8.35 -18.66 26.11
CA ARG A 471 -7.24 -19.14 26.95
C ARG A 471 -7.72 -19.90 28.18
N ILE A 472 -7.17 -21.09 28.40
CA ILE A 472 -7.48 -21.98 29.54
C ILE A 472 -7.14 -21.32 30.90
N PHE A 473 -6.16 -20.41 30.94
CA PHE A 473 -5.74 -19.67 32.14
C PHE A 473 -5.72 -18.15 31.88
N SER A 474 -6.85 -17.57 31.51
CA SER A 474 -6.96 -16.10 31.38
C SER A 474 -7.03 -15.44 32.76
N TYR A 475 -6.26 -14.37 32.96
CA TYR A 475 -6.51 -13.44 34.05
C TYR A 475 -7.89 -12.80 33.85
N TYR A 476 -8.76 -12.89 34.86
CA TYR A 476 -9.99 -12.10 34.88
C TYR A 476 -9.62 -10.63 35.07
N PHE A 477 -10.11 -9.77 34.18
CA PHE A 477 -9.92 -8.33 34.23
C PHE A 477 -11.28 -7.69 34.59
N PRO A 478 -11.50 -7.28 35.86
CA PRO A 478 -12.77 -6.71 36.30
C PRO A 478 -13.22 -5.48 35.48
N GLN A 479 -12.28 -4.77 34.85
CA GLN A 479 -12.55 -3.63 33.98
C GLN A 479 -13.29 -4.01 32.68
N LEU A 480 -13.34 -5.29 32.32
CA LEU A 480 -14.04 -5.78 31.12
C LEU A 480 -15.56 -5.91 31.33
N ASP A 481 -16.03 -5.99 32.57
CA ASP A 481 -17.45 -6.19 32.89
C ASP A 481 -18.30 -4.94 32.65
N SER A 482 -17.67 -3.76 32.62
CA SER A 482 -18.34 -2.49 32.35
C SER A 482 -18.39 -2.13 30.87
N ILE A 483 -17.84 -2.95 29.98
CA ILE A 483 -17.74 -2.69 28.54
C ILE A 483 -19.04 -3.06 27.83
N ASN A 484 -19.61 -2.12 27.08
CA ASN A 484 -20.73 -2.40 26.19
C ASN A 484 -20.26 -3.07 24.88
N TRP A 485 -20.08 -4.40 24.94
CA TRP A 485 -19.64 -5.20 23.79
C TRP A 485 -20.52 -5.04 22.55
N ASN A 486 -21.84 -4.97 22.73
CA ASN A 486 -22.80 -4.84 21.63
C ASN A 486 -22.62 -3.49 20.90
N LEU A 487 -22.33 -2.42 21.62
CA LEU A 487 -22.05 -1.12 21.01
C LEU A 487 -20.79 -1.20 20.13
N LEU A 488 -19.70 -1.78 20.66
CA LEU A 488 -18.44 -1.91 19.92
C LEU A 488 -18.59 -2.77 18.66
N GLU A 489 -19.23 -3.93 18.77
CA GLU A 489 -19.48 -4.84 17.65
C GLU A 489 -20.37 -4.18 16.58
N ASN A 490 -21.42 -3.46 17.02
CA ASN A 490 -22.32 -2.73 16.11
C ASN A 490 -21.59 -1.59 15.38
N GLU A 491 -20.80 -0.78 16.09
CA GLU A 491 -20.04 0.31 15.47
C GLU A 491 -18.97 -0.21 14.49
N LEU A 492 -18.27 -1.28 14.85
CA LEU A 492 -17.30 -1.92 13.96
C LEU A 492 -17.98 -2.46 12.69
N SER A 493 -19.17 -3.05 12.81
CA SER A 493 -19.92 -3.61 11.67
C SER A 493 -20.38 -2.55 10.66
N LYS A 494 -20.62 -1.31 11.10
CA LYS A 494 -21.04 -0.20 10.24
C LYS A 494 -19.87 0.44 9.48
N PHE A 495 -18.65 0.30 9.99
CA PHE A 495 -17.47 0.95 9.42
C PHE A 495 -16.83 0.08 8.33
N ASN A 496 -17.11 0.40 7.08
CA ASN A 496 -16.49 -0.28 5.94
C ASN A 496 -15.09 0.29 5.66
N ILE A 497 -14.06 -0.45 6.10
CA ILE A 497 -12.66 -0.07 5.87
C ILE A 497 -12.32 0.13 4.40
N ASN A 498 -12.84 -0.71 3.49
CA ASN A 498 -12.51 -0.64 2.07
C ASN A 498 -13.02 0.65 1.40
N LYS A 499 -14.03 1.29 1.98
CA LYS A 499 -14.58 2.57 1.50
C LYS A 499 -13.92 3.78 2.16
N ASN A 500 -13.55 3.64 3.44
CA ASN A 500 -13.15 4.74 4.31
C ASN A 500 -11.65 4.72 4.66
N TYR A 501 -10.83 4.05 3.84
CA TYR A 501 -9.38 3.94 4.05
C TYR A 501 -8.63 5.09 3.37
N ASN A 502 -7.81 5.81 4.15
CA ASN A 502 -6.88 6.79 3.62
C ASN A 502 -5.48 6.17 3.48
N SER A 503 -4.93 6.12 2.27
CA SER A 503 -3.58 5.59 2.06
C SER A 503 -2.53 6.35 2.86
N TYR A 504 -2.64 7.67 3.01
CA TYR A 504 -1.74 8.50 3.83
C TYR A 504 -2.32 8.81 5.22
N GLY A 505 -3.21 7.97 5.72
CA GLY A 505 -3.76 8.05 7.06
C GLY A 505 -3.16 6.99 7.99
N ILE A 506 -2.46 7.41 9.05
CA ILE A 506 -1.85 6.46 9.99
C ILE A 506 -2.88 5.57 10.68
N HIS A 507 -4.04 6.11 11.05
CA HIS A 507 -5.06 5.33 11.76
C HIS A 507 -5.78 4.39 10.82
N SER A 508 -5.98 4.77 9.55
CA SER A 508 -6.44 3.84 8.51
C SER A 508 -5.51 2.63 8.39
N ARG A 509 -4.19 2.85 8.37
CA ARG A 509 -3.18 1.77 8.30
C ARG A 509 -3.18 0.88 9.54
N ILE A 510 -3.13 1.48 10.74
CA ILE A 510 -3.17 0.72 12.01
C ILE A 510 -4.47 -0.10 12.09
N PHE A 511 -5.60 0.52 11.77
CA PHE A 511 -6.90 -0.14 11.80
C PHE A 511 -6.98 -1.32 10.83
N ALA A 512 -6.43 -1.22 9.61
CA ALA A 512 -6.42 -2.34 8.66
C ALA A 512 -5.71 -3.57 9.23
N LYS A 513 -4.52 -3.37 9.79
CA LYS A 513 -3.73 -4.42 10.44
C LYS A 513 -4.44 -5.04 11.65
N ASP A 514 -5.00 -4.20 12.51
CA ASP A 514 -5.70 -4.65 13.72
C ASP A 514 -7.00 -5.37 13.36
N PHE A 515 -7.72 -4.91 12.34
CA PHE A 515 -8.95 -5.53 11.84
C PHE A 515 -8.69 -6.91 11.24
N LEU A 516 -7.61 -7.09 10.48
CA LEU A 516 -7.18 -8.42 10.04
C LEU A 516 -6.87 -9.34 11.23
N SER A 517 -6.09 -8.84 12.19
CA SER A 517 -5.68 -9.60 13.37
C SER A 517 -6.87 -10.02 14.23
N TYR A 518 -7.84 -9.13 14.40
CA TYR A 518 -9.10 -9.38 15.11
C TYR A 518 -9.94 -10.44 14.40
N ASN A 519 -10.23 -10.26 13.11
CA ASN A 519 -11.03 -11.22 12.35
C ASN A 519 -10.38 -12.60 12.28
N PHE A 520 -9.05 -12.66 12.17
CA PHE A 520 -8.33 -13.93 12.23
C PHE A 520 -8.55 -14.63 13.57
N SER A 521 -8.50 -13.86 14.66
CA SER A 521 -8.68 -14.38 16.02
C SER A 521 -10.11 -14.85 16.27
N VAL A 522 -11.11 -14.16 15.71
CA VAL A 522 -12.52 -14.59 15.74
C VAL A 522 -12.73 -15.86 14.91
N ALA A 523 -12.09 -15.97 13.74
CA ALA A 523 -12.19 -17.15 12.88
C ALA A 523 -11.48 -18.38 13.47
N ARG A 524 -10.46 -18.15 14.31
CA ARG A 524 -9.66 -19.20 14.93
C ARG A 524 -10.44 -19.95 15.99
N LYS A 525 -10.67 -21.26 15.77
CA LYS A 525 -11.42 -22.15 16.67
C LYS A 525 -10.59 -22.89 17.71
N THR A 526 -9.26 -22.77 17.68
CA THR A 526 -8.33 -23.51 18.55
C THR A 526 -7.37 -22.57 19.26
N GLY A 527 -7.25 -22.66 20.59
CA GLY A 527 -6.29 -21.88 21.37
C GLY A 527 -4.84 -22.37 21.24
N ASP A 528 -3.88 -21.61 21.76
CA ASP A 528 -2.49 -22.06 21.89
C ASP A 528 -2.30 -22.80 23.24
N ILE A 529 -1.56 -23.90 23.22
CA ILE A 529 -1.24 -24.71 24.40
C ILE A 529 0.03 -24.09 25.03
N GLY A 530 -0.17 -23.08 25.88
CA GLY A 530 0.88 -22.26 26.50
C GLY A 530 1.66 -22.94 27.63
N PHE A 531 2.14 -24.17 27.43
CA PHE A 531 2.97 -24.87 28.40
C PHE A 531 4.46 -24.58 28.20
N PRO A 532 5.25 -24.30 29.25
CA PRO A 532 6.68 -24.02 29.14
C PRO A 532 7.47 -25.12 28.42
N GLU A 533 7.13 -26.40 28.64
CA GLU A 533 7.81 -27.55 28.02
C GLU A 533 7.54 -27.65 26.51
N TYR A 534 6.41 -27.11 26.05
CA TYR A 534 6.03 -27.05 24.64
C TYR A 534 6.33 -25.67 24.03
N SER A 535 6.71 -24.68 24.83
CA SER A 535 6.99 -23.31 24.37
C SER A 535 8.23 -23.19 23.47
N THR A 536 9.08 -24.22 23.48
CA THR A 536 10.25 -24.41 22.60
C THR A 536 9.92 -25.21 21.34
N THR A 537 8.75 -25.85 21.26
CA THR A 537 8.29 -26.40 19.99
C THR A 537 7.83 -25.24 19.12
N LEU A 538 8.46 -25.07 17.95
CA LEU A 538 8.13 -24.06 16.93
C LEU A 538 6.63 -24.00 16.55
N VAL A 539 5.86 -25.01 16.97
CA VAL A 539 4.45 -25.22 16.62
C VAL A 539 3.49 -24.47 17.55
N THR A 540 3.78 -24.23 18.84
CA THR A 540 2.79 -23.65 19.77
C THR A 540 2.82 -22.12 19.77
N ARG A 541 3.98 -21.49 20.01
CA ARG A 541 4.12 -20.02 19.93
C ARG A 541 3.87 -19.41 18.54
N GLY A 542 3.72 -20.24 17.50
CA GLY A 542 3.74 -19.87 16.08
C GLY A 542 2.39 -19.61 15.38
N TYR A 543 1.24 -19.73 16.06
CA TYR A 543 -0.09 -19.59 15.42
C TYR A 543 -0.82 -18.24 15.63
N LYS A 544 -0.11 -17.19 16.08
CA LYS A 544 -0.52 -15.84 15.69
C LYS A 544 -0.06 -15.67 14.26
N TYR A 545 -0.94 -15.47 13.28
CA TYR A 545 -0.75 -14.82 11.96
C TYR A 545 0.68 -14.47 11.44
N THR A 546 1.80 -15.16 11.69
CA THR A 546 3.14 -14.53 11.54
C THR A 546 4.19 -15.32 10.76
N ASN A 547 3.98 -16.61 10.46
CA ASN A 547 4.99 -17.41 9.73
C ASN A 547 4.49 -18.09 8.45
N ASP A 548 3.19 -18.12 8.15
CA ASP A 548 2.66 -18.61 6.87
C ASP A 548 2.18 -17.42 6.02
N LEU A 549 3.10 -16.87 5.23
CA LEU A 549 2.87 -15.72 4.36
C LEU A 549 1.71 -15.97 3.35
N PRO A 550 1.62 -17.14 2.68
CA PRO A 550 0.46 -17.47 1.88
C PRO A 550 -0.89 -17.41 2.61
N LEU A 551 -0.97 -17.97 3.81
CA LEU A 551 -2.21 -17.91 4.59
C LEU A 551 -2.58 -16.46 4.93
N GLN A 552 -1.60 -15.63 5.31
CA GLN A 552 -1.83 -14.20 5.57
C GLN A 552 -2.36 -13.48 4.33
N ALA A 553 -1.76 -13.72 3.16
CA ALA A 553 -2.17 -13.09 1.91
C ALA A 553 -3.60 -13.51 1.51
N GLU A 554 -3.92 -14.82 1.59
CA GLU A 554 -5.27 -15.30 1.25
C GLU A 554 -6.31 -14.82 2.25
N PHE A 555 -6.01 -14.81 3.55
CA PHE A 555 -6.92 -14.28 4.57
C PHE A 555 -7.18 -12.78 4.37
N ALA A 556 -6.13 -12.00 4.10
CA ALA A 556 -6.27 -10.57 3.82
C ALA A 556 -7.20 -10.30 2.62
N LYS A 557 -7.10 -11.09 1.55
CA LYS A 557 -8.00 -10.97 0.36
C LYS A 557 -9.47 -11.23 0.66
N THR A 558 -9.79 -11.96 1.74
CA THR A 558 -11.18 -12.21 2.12
C THR A 558 -11.83 -11.03 2.86
N ILE A 559 -11.03 -10.10 3.37
CA ILE A 559 -11.48 -9.01 4.25
C ILE A 559 -11.23 -7.64 3.63
N LEU A 560 -10.04 -7.45 3.06
CA LEU A 560 -9.59 -6.19 2.49
C LEU A 560 -9.60 -6.23 0.96
N SER A 561 -9.76 -5.04 0.38
CA SER A 561 -9.64 -4.77 -1.05
C SER A 561 -9.04 -3.39 -1.27
N GLY A 562 -8.71 -3.06 -2.52
CA GLY A 562 -8.21 -1.73 -2.86
C GLY A 562 -6.91 -1.36 -2.13
N PRO A 563 -6.67 -0.07 -1.82
CA PRO A 563 -5.41 0.38 -1.23
C PRO A 563 -5.10 -0.27 0.13
N ALA A 564 -6.10 -0.58 0.95
CA ALA A 564 -5.91 -1.24 2.24
C ALA A 564 -5.26 -2.62 2.10
N LEU A 565 -5.74 -3.44 1.15
CA LEU A 565 -5.18 -4.76 0.89
C LEU A 565 -3.72 -4.67 0.42
N TYR A 566 -3.45 -3.80 -0.56
CA TYR A 566 -2.11 -3.65 -1.12
C TYR A 566 -1.13 -3.11 -0.08
N GLY A 567 -1.55 -2.13 0.74
CA GLY A 567 -0.72 -1.59 1.81
C GLY A 567 -0.35 -2.65 2.85
N GLU A 568 -1.31 -3.46 3.30
CA GLU A 568 -1.06 -4.53 4.28
C GLU A 568 -0.18 -5.66 3.71
N ILE A 569 -0.41 -6.08 2.47
CA ILE A 569 0.44 -7.09 1.83
C ILE A 569 1.86 -6.52 1.64
N ALA A 570 1.99 -5.28 1.16
CA ALA A 570 3.30 -4.65 0.94
C ALA A 570 4.10 -4.50 2.24
N ASP A 571 3.47 -4.06 3.34
CA ASP A 571 4.12 -3.99 4.65
C ASP A 571 4.54 -5.39 5.13
N ASN A 572 3.64 -6.39 5.06
CA ASN A 572 3.99 -7.76 5.45
C ASN A 572 5.17 -8.31 4.65
N LEU A 573 5.18 -8.13 3.33
CA LEU A 573 6.29 -8.57 2.47
C LEU A 573 7.60 -7.84 2.80
N PHE A 574 7.53 -6.52 3.02
CA PHE A 574 8.67 -5.73 3.47
C PHE A 574 9.24 -6.26 4.79
N GLN A 575 8.40 -6.50 5.80
CA GLN A 575 8.84 -7.09 7.07
C GLN A 575 9.48 -8.47 6.89
N GLN A 576 8.99 -9.32 5.98
CA GLN A 576 9.63 -10.61 5.67
C GLN A 576 11.01 -10.44 5.03
N LYS A 577 11.20 -9.43 4.17
CA LYS A 577 12.50 -9.13 3.55
C LYS A 577 13.52 -8.52 4.49
N MET A 578 13.04 -7.86 5.55
CA MET A 578 13.90 -7.27 6.57
C MET A 578 14.49 -8.29 7.55
N ARG A 579 13.90 -9.49 7.67
CA ARG A 579 14.46 -10.55 8.51
C ARG A 579 15.83 -10.96 7.97
N ALA A 580 16.88 -10.70 8.75
CA ALA A 580 18.22 -11.17 8.44
C ALA A 580 18.32 -12.66 8.77
N SER A 581 18.80 -13.44 7.81
CA SER A 581 19.15 -14.84 8.02
C SER A 581 20.25 -15.25 7.07
N ASN A 582 21.10 -16.16 7.55
CA ASN A 582 22.12 -16.82 6.76
C ASN A 582 21.58 -18.02 5.99
N GLY A 583 20.26 -18.25 6.00
CA GLY A 583 19.60 -19.27 5.19
C GLY A 583 20.04 -20.68 5.54
N GLU A 584 19.41 -21.30 6.55
CA GLU A 584 19.65 -22.73 6.82
C GLU A 584 18.38 -23.56 7.05
N SER A 585 17.18 -22.95 7.09
CA SER A 585 15.93 -23.71 7.14
C SER A 585 15.19 -23.68 5.79
N GLN A 586 14.70 -24.85 5.37
CA GLN A 586 13.83 -24.96 4.18
C GLN A 586 12.60 -24.04 4.27
N THR A 587 12.07 -23.86 5.48
CA THR A 587 10.94 -22.97 5.76
C THR A 587 11.24 -21.53 5.39
N GLU A 588 12.42 -21.03 5.72
CA GLU A 588 12.78 -19.64 5.44
C GLU A 588 13.01 -19.40 3.95
N MET A 589 13.67 -20.34 3.26
CA MET A 589 13.77 -20.29 1.80
C MET A 589 12.39 -20.27 1.14
N TYR A 590 11.47 -21.10 1.63
CA TYR A 590 10.08 -21.11 1.15
C TYR A 590 9.40 -19.75 1.35
N VAL A 591 9.49 -19.16 2.55
CA VAL A 591 8.89 -17.84 2.85
C VAL A 591 9.50 -16.75 1.98
N GLN A 592 10.83 -16.73 1.80
CA GLN A 592 11.50 -15.74 0.96
C GLN A 592 11.12 -15.87 -0.52
N ASN A 593 11.01 -17.10 -1.03
CA ASN A 593 10.54 -17.36 -2.40
C ASN A 593 9.09 -16.91 -2.58
N LYS A 594 8.21 -17.19 -1.59
CA LYS A 594 6.83 -16.71 -1.61
C LYS A 594 6.74 -15.20 -1.54
N ALA A 595 7.62 -14.54 -0.78
CA ALA A 595 7.69 -13.09 -0.77
C ALA A 595 8.10 -12.54 -2.15
N ASP A 596 9.09 -13.16 -2.82
CA ASP A 596 9.50 -12.79 -4.18
C ASP A 596 8.34 -12.97 -5.19
N GLU A 597 7.60 -14.08 -5.12
CA GLU A 597 6.41 -14.33 -5.95
C GLU A 597 5.32 -13.27 -5.75
N TYR A 598 5.06 -12.85 -4.50
CA TYR A 598 4.04 -11.84 -4.22
C TYR A 598 4.47 -10.43 -4.61
N PHE A 599 5.75 -10.07 -4.49
CA PHE A 599 6.25 -8.81 -5.02
C PHE A 599 6.14 -8.74 -6.53
N ASP A 600 6.51 -9.82 -7.23
CA ASP A 600 6.34 -9.91 -8.69
C ASP A 600 4.86 -9.75 -9.07
N LEU A 601 3.97 -10.48 -8.40
CA LEU A 601 2.53 -10.35 -8.63
C LEU A 601 2.07 -8.90 -8.42
N MET A 602 2.46 -8.27 -7.31
CA MET A 602 2.12 -6.88 -6.99
C MET A 602 2.54 -5.91 -8.10
N LEU A 603 3.79 -6.01 -8.57
CA LEU A 603 4.31 -5.16 -9.63
C LEU A 603 3.60 -5.39 -10.97
N ARG A 604 3.13 -6.62 -11.23
CA ARG A 604 2.32 -6.92 -12.41
C ARG A 604 0.90 -6.36 -12.28
N VAL A 605 0.22 -6.52 -11.14
CA VAL A 605 -1.21 -6.18 -11.07
C VAL A 605 -1.49 -4.73 -10.65
N CYS A 606 -0.71 -4.16 -9.73
CA CYS A 606 -0.97 -2.83 -9.17
C CYS A 606 -0.78 -1.73 -10.21
N ASN A 607 -1.70 -0.76 -10.24
CA ASN A 607 -1.62 0.40 -11.13
C ASN A 607 -1.29 1.71 -10.41
N ASP A 608 -0.98 1.67 -9.12
CA ASP A 608 -0.44 2.82 -8.38
C ASP A 608 1.08 2.94 -8.62
N GLU A 609 1.53 4.08 -9.17
CA GLU A 609 2.94 4.26 -9.52
C GLU A 609 3.85 4.44 -8.30
N GLU A 610 3.34 5.08 -7.24
CA GLU A 610 4.10 5.37 -6.02
C GLU A 610 4.39 4.08 -5.23
N LEU A 611 3.37 3.25 -4.99
CA LEU A 611 3.54 1.95 -4.37
C LEU A 611 4.44 1.04 -5.20
N ASN A 612 4.26 1.01 -6.53
CA ASN A 612 5.13 0.23 -7.41
C ASN A 612 6.60 0.69 -7.37
N LYS A 613 6.85 2.00 -7.24
CA LYS A 613 8.21 2.54 -7.09
C LYS A 613 8.83 2.06 -5.77
N GLU A 614 8.12 2.20 -4.65
CA GLU A 614 8.60 1.74 -3.34
C GLU A 614 8.89 0.23 -3.33
N VAL A 615 7.99 -0.58 -3.91
CA VAL A 615 8.17 -2.03 -4.04
C VAL A 615 9.41 -2.37 -4.88
N LYS A 616 9.63 -1.67 -6.01
CA LYS A 616 10.83 -1.87 -6.84
C LYS A 616 12.11 -1.54 -6.08
N GLU A 617 12.11 -0.46 -5.30
CA GLU A 617 13.26 -0.09 -4.47
C GLU A 617 13.57 -1.16 -3.41
N ILE A 618 12.54 -1.68 -2.73
CA ILE A 618 12.71 -2.78 -1.75
C ILE A 618 13.28 -4.04 -2.41
N VAL A 619 12.75 -4.43 -3.56
CA VAL A 619 13.23 -5.61 -4.30
C VAL A 619 14.67 -5.40 -4.77
N ALA A 620 15.01 -4.21 -5.29
CA ALA A 620 16.36 -3.88 -5.72
C ALA A 620 17.35 -3.94 -4.55
N THR A 621 17.07 -3.27 -3.44
CA THR A 621 17.91 -3.31 -2.23
C THR A 621 18.10 -4.75 -1.74
N HIS A 622 17.05 -5.57 -1.73
CA HIS A 622 17.16 -6.96 -1.30
C HIS A 622 18.04 -7.81 -2.24
N LEU A 623 17.98 -7.57 -3.55
CA LEU A 623 18.84 -8.24 -4.53
C LEU A 623 20.30 -7.88 -4.34
N GLU A 624 20.61 -6.60 -4.04
CA GLU A 624 21.97 -6.18 -3.73
C GLU A 624 22.52 -6.93 -2.51
N TRP A 625 21.73 -7.06 -1.43
CA TRP A 625 22.12 -7.84 -0.25
C TRP A 625 22.31 -9.34 -0.48
N LYS A 626 21.89 -9.91 -1.62
CA LYS A 626 22.23 -11.29 -1.99
C LYS A 626 23.69 -11.41 -2.43
N ASN A 627 24.31 -10.32 -2.89
CA ASN A 627 25.74 -10.29 -3.21
C ASN A 627 26.58 -10.16 -1.91
N GLU A 628 27.57 -11.01 -1.74
CA GLU A 628 28.51 -10.95 -0.60
C GLU A 628 29.45 -9.75 -0.69
N GLU A 629 29.69 -9.20 -1.88
CA GLU A 629 30.56 -8.02 -2.09
C GLU A 629 29.80 -6.70 -1.93
N TYR A 630 28.48 -6.75 -1.73
CA TYR A 630 27.68 -5.55 -1.57
C TYR A 630 27.96 -4.86 -0.24
N VAL A 631 28.27 -3.58 -0.32
CA VAL A 631 28.41 -2.66 0.80
C VAL A 631 27.57 -1.44 0.48
N PRO A 632 26.61 -1.03 1.34
CA PRO A 632 25.79 0.13 1.08
C PRO A 632 26.62 1.40 0.85
N GLU A 633 26.35 2.11 -0.24
CA GLU A 633 26.91 3.44 -0.53
C GLU A 633 26.13 4.55 0.20
N MET A 634 25.80 4.32 1.48
CA MET A 634 25.08 5.28 2.30
C MET A 634 26.05 6.22 3.01
N LYS A 635 25.70 7.50 3.04
CA LYS A 635 26.40 8.52 3.81
C LYS A 635 25.99 8.46 5.29
N PHE A 636 26.98 8.35 6.16
CA PHE A 636 26.83 8.47 7.61
C PHE A 636 27.68 9.63 8.15
N PHE A 637 27.43 10.01 9.40
CA PHE A 637 28.19 11.05 10.10
C PHE A 637 28.84 10.48 11.35
N ASN A 638 30.12 10.78 11.57
CA ASN A 638 30.80 10.45 12.82
C ASN A 638 30.49 11.51 13.91
N PRO A 639 30.93 11.33 15.17
CA PRO A 639 30.68 12.30 16.25
C PRO A 639 31.26 13.71 16.02
N LYS A 640 32.18 13.87 15.06
CA LYS A 640 32.74 15.18 14.66
C LYS A 640 31.92 15.86 13.56
N GLY A 641 30.92 15.18 13.00
CA GLY A 641 30.12 15.67 11.88
C GLY A 641 30.78 15.47 10.51
N GLU A 642 31.84 14.66 10.43
CA GLU A 642 32.50 14.33 9.16
C GLU A 642 31.69 13.25 8.44
N GLU A 643 31.59 13.36 7.12
CA GLU A 643 30.95 12.35 6.27
C GLU A 643 31.82 11.08 6.21
N VAL A 644 31.22 9.92 6.51
CA VAL A 644 31.89 8.62 6.55
C VAL A 644 31.00 7.55 5.89
N TYR A 645 31.63 6.59 5.24
CA TYR A 645 30.98 5.45 4.58
C TYR A 645 31.43 4.14 5.21
N MET A 646 30.61 3.08 5.09
CA MET A 646 30.99 1.75 5.59
C MET A 646 32.32 1.25 5.01
N LYS A 647 32.58 1.55 3.74
CA LYS A 647 33.82 1.15 3.05
C LYS A 647 35.10 1.72 3.68
N ASP A 648 34.99 2.82 4.42
CA ASP A 648 36.14 3.48 5.05
C ASP A 648 36.70 2.68 6.24
N PHE A 649 35.96 1.67 6.73
CA PHE A 649 36.37 0.79 7.82
C PHE A 649 37.05 -0.51 7.34
N PHE A 650 37.28 -0.68 6.04
CA PHE A 650 37.98 -1.84 5.49
C PHE A 650 39.49 -1.57 5.27
N GLY A 651 40.23 -2.60 4.82
CA GLY A 651 41.61 -2.51 4.36
C GLY A 651 42.68 -2.95 5.36
N LYS A 652 42.34 -3.16 6.64
CA LYS A 652 43.32 -3.58 7.67
C LYS A 652 42.84 -4.72 8.55
N LYS A 653 41.56 -4.67 8.97
CA LYS A 653 40.96 -5.58 9.95
C LYS A 653 39.57 -5.98 9.45
N PRO A 654 39.07 -7.16 9.81
CA PRO A 654 37.66 -7.47 9.65
C PRO A 654 36.82 -6.50 10.49
N THR A 655 35.60 -6.23 10.04
CA THR A 655 34.73 -5.21 10.62
C THR A 655 33.38 -5.80 10.99
N ILE A 656 32.92 -5.48 12.21
CA ILE A 656 31.58 -5.80 12.71
C ILE A 656 30.80 -4.48 12.75
N PHE A 657 29.78 -4.38 11.90
CA PHE A 657 28.79 -3.31 11.99
C PHE A 657 27.61 -3.77 12.82
N TYR A 658 27.34 -3.08 13.93
CA TYR A 658 26.14 -3.23 14.71
C TYR A 658 25.14 -2.15 14.29
N VAL A 659 24.05 -2.57 13.64
CA VAL A 659 22.98 -1.66 13.18
C VAL A 659 21.83 -1.72 14.17
N SER A 660 21.52 -0.59 14.81
CA SER A 660 20.48 -0.50 15.84
C SER A 660 19.65 0.78 15.71
N ARG A 661 18.36 0.69 16.01
CA ARG A 661 17.48 1.86 16.16
C ARG A 661 17.45 2.42 17.59
N ASP A 662 18.06 1.69 18.52
CA ASP A 662 18.20 2.08 19.92
C ASP A 662 19.67 2.44 20.19
N TRP A 663 19.91 3.68 20.61
CA TRP A 663 21.24 4.21 20.86
C TRP A 663 21.96 3.52 22.02
N ALA A 664 21.22 2.92 22.96
CA ALA A 664 21.77 2.35 24.19
C ALA A 664 21.83 0.82 24.20
N SER A 665 20.98 0.15 23.40
CA SER A 665 20.86 -1.32 23.44
C SER A 665 22.19 -2.02 23.13
N GLU A 666 22.66 -2.84 24.08
CA GLU A 666 23.92 -3.64 24.02
C GLU A 666 25.22 -2.85 23.81
N ARG A 667 25.15 -1.52 23.80
CA ARG A 667 26.28 -0.65 23.46
C ARG A 667 27.48 -0.79 24.39
N TYR A 668 27.27 -0.81 25.72
CA TYR A 668 28.38 -0.99 26.67
C TYR A 668 29.08 -2.34 26.50
N TYR A 669 28.31 -3.41 26.26
CA TYR A 669 28.89 -4.73 26.03
C TYR A 669 29.66 -4.79 24.70
N PHE A 670 29.17 -4.11 23.67
CA PHE A 670 29.86 -3.96 22.40
C PHE A 670 31.16 -3.17 22.53
N ASP A 671 31.19 -2.13 23.38
CA ASP A 671 32.39 -1.38 23.73
C ASP A 671 33.43 -2.24 24.46
N ASP A 672 33.01 -3.05 25.44
CA ASP A 672 33.91 -3.95 26.18
C ASP A 672 34.59 -4.95 25.23
N LEU A 673 33.81 -5.56 24.32
CA LEU A 673 34.34 -6.46 23.29
C LEU A 673 35.32 -5.76 22.34
N SER A 674 35.12 -4.47 22.04
CA SER A 674 36.04 -3.70 21.19
C SER A 674 37.40 -3.48 21.85
N ILE A 675 37.45 -3.36 23.18
CA ILE A 675 38.69 -3.24 23.95
C ILE A 675 39.41 -4.59 24.02
N GLU A 676 38.65 -5.66 24.29
CA GLU A 676 39.19 -7.02 24.41
C GLU A 676 39.79 -7.56 23.10
N ASN A 677 39.30 -7.07 21.95
CA ASN A 677 39.60 -7.64 20.63
C ASN A 677 40.07 -6.55 19.65
N PRO A 678 41.24 -5.93 19.91
CA PRO A 678 41.74 -4.80 19.12
C PRO A 678 42.06 -5.16 17.67
N GLU A 679 42.12 -6.44 17.30
CA GLU A 679 42.31 -6.95 15.94
C GLU A 679 41.06 -6.85 15.05
N ILE A 680 39.91 -6.48 15.62
CA ILE A 680 38.62 -6.34 14.92
C ILE A 680 38.17 -4.87 14.97
N ASN A 681 37.58 -4.36 13.89
CA ASN A 681 36.93 -3.05 13.89
C ASN A 681 35.47 -3.19 14.35
N TYR A 682 35.12 -2.48 15.42
CA TYR A 682 33.75 -2.41 15.93
C TYR A 682 33.13 -1.06 15.54
N VAL A 683 31.97 -1.09 14.90
CA VAL A 683 31.26 0.10 14.41
C VAL A 683 29.76 -0.01 14.74
N LEU A 684 29.23 0.92 15.53
CA LEU A 684 27.81 1.05 15.82
C LEU A 684 27.18 2.08 14.86
N ILE A 685 26.17 1.65 14.12
CA ILE A 685 25.35 2.48 13.23
C ILE A 685 23.99 2.67 13.88
N VAL A 686 23.62 3.93 14.11
CA VAL A 686 22.30 4.32 14.60
C VAL A 686 21.65 5.35 13.71
N GLU A 687 20.33 5.52 13.83
CA GLU A 687 19.61 6.60 13.18
C GLU A 687 19.01 7.57 14.19
N GLY A 688 18.69 8.77 13.74
CA GLY A 688 17.92 9.73 14.51
C GLY A 688 17.60 10.99 13.72
N SER A 689 16.77 11.84 14.30
CA SER A 689 16.33 13.09 13.67
C SER A 689 17.11 14.32 14.14
N ASN A 690 17.98 14.20 15.14
CA ASN A 690 18.77 15.31 15.66
C ASN A 690 20.21 14.91 15.98
N PHE A 691 21.14 15.42 15.17
CA PHE A 691 22.56 15.13 15.33
C PHE A 691 23.14 15.68 16.62
N LYS A 692 22.73 16.87 17.06
CA LYS A 692 23.23 17.49 18.29
C LYS A 692 22.86 16.64 19.51
N GLU A 693 21.60 16.23 19.61
CA GLU A 693 21.12 15.36 20.67
C GLU A 693 21.91 14.05 20.74
N TRP A 694 22.15 13.42 19.58
CA TRP A 694 22.99 12.24 19.51
C TRP A 694 24.43 12.53 19.95
N THR A 695 25.05 13.62 19.50
CA THR A 695 26.42 13.96 19.93
C THR A 695 26.52 14.25 21.43
N ASP A 696 25.50 14.85 22.03
CA ASP A 696 25.46 15.11 23.48
C ASP A 696 25.31 13.80 24.26
N TYR A 697 24.49 12.86 23.76
CA TYR A 697 24.44 11.48 24.28
C TYR A 697 25.82 10.80 24.18
N ILE A 698 26.49 10.87 23.03
CA ILE A 698 27.80 10.25 22.80
C ILE A 698 28.88 10.83 23.73
N LYS A 699 28.88 12.15 23.97
CA LYS A 699 29.79 12.79 24.94
C LYS A 699 29.61 12.25 26.35
N ALA A 700 28.35 12.06 26.78
CA ALA A 700 28.05 11.52 28.10
C ALA A 700 28.36 10.02 28.21
N ALA A 701 28.15 9.27 27.12
CA ALA A 701 28.33 7.82 27.11
C ALA A 701 29.81 7.40 26.97
N GLU A 702 30.65 8.20 26.33
CA GLU A 702 32.10 7.95 26.08
C GLU A 702 32.41 6.61 25.37
N PRO A 703 31.89 6.38 24.15
CA PRO A 703 32.01 5.09 23.46
C PRO A 703 33.44 4.73 23.07
N LYS A 704 33.70 3.43 23.00
CA LYS A 704 35.00 2.84 22.62
C LYS A 704 34.96 2.32 21.18
N ALA A 705 33.85 1.72 20.78
CA ALA A 705 33.57 1.38 19.39
C ALA A 705 33.29 2.65 18.56
N ASN A 706 33.58 2.58 17.26
CA ASN A 706 33.29 3.66 16.33
C ASN A 706 31.77 3.89 16.23
N GLN A 707 31.36 5.14 16.05
CA GLN A 707 29.96 5.55 16.06
C GLN A 707 29.60 6.24 14.75
N LEU A 708 28.51 5.80 14.14
CA LEU A 708 27.97 6.35 12.90
C LEU A 708 26.50 6.71 13.09
N PHE A 709 26.13 7.88 12.60
CA PHE A 709 24.78 8.41 12.65
C PHE A 709 24.19 8.57 11.25
N LEU A 710 22.98 8.07 11.07
CA LEU A 710 22.14 8.30 9.90
C LEU A 710 21.04 9.30 10.26
N PHE A 711 20.95 10.41 9.52
CA PHE A 711 19.76 11.24 9.58
C PHE A 711 18.59 10.45 9.02
N ASN A 712 17.57 10.24 9.85
CA ASN A 712 16.42 9.46 9.43
C ASN A 712 15.45 10.25 8.54
N THR A 713 15.76 11.49 8.12
CA THR A 713 14.92 12.41 7.31
C THR A 713 14.63 11.91 5.89
N GLU A 714 15.58 11.20 5.31
CA GLU A 714 15.45 10.69 3.94
C GLU A 714 15.12 9.20 3.88
N LYS A 715 15.89 8.40 4.61
CA LYS A 715 15.81 6.94 4.69
C LYS A 715 16.02 6.50 6.12
N HIS A 716 15.33 5.42 6.49
CA HIS A 716 15.56 4.71 7.73
C HIS A 716 16.50 3.51 7.53
N LEU A 717 17.06 2.99 8.62
CA LEU A 717 17.91 1.80 8.61
C LEU A 717 17.24 0.59 7.93
N PRO A 718 15.94 0.29 8.12
CA PRO A 718 15.25 -0.79 7.39
C PRO A 718 15.13 -0.54 5.87
N ASP A 719 15.38 0.68 5.39
CA ASP A 719 15.38 0.95 3.94
C ASP A 719 16.70 0.56 3.29
N ILE A 720 17.75 0.44 4.11
CA ILE A 720 19.13 0.22 3.67
C ILE A 720 19.59 -1.17 4.05
N PHE A 721 19.28 -1.63 5.26
CA PHE A 721 19.76 -2.87 5.84
C PHE A 721 18.62 -3.86 6.00
N LYS A 722 18.93 -5.16 5.89
CA LYS A 722 18.10 -6.17 6.57
C LYS A 722 18.15 -5.82 8.05
N VAL A 723 17.02 -5.67 8.74
CA VAL A 723 16.94 -5.36 10.18
C VAL A 723 16.02 -6.37 10.88
N SER A 724 16.58 -7.15 11.79
CA SER A 724 15.86 -7.72 12.95
C SER A 724 16.34 -6.98 14.21
N TYR A 725 15.63 -7.10 15.34
CA TYR A 725 15.71 -6.23 16.54
C TYR A 725 17.13 -5.78 16.97
N GLN A 726 18.18 -6.57 16.69
CA GLN A 726 19.60 -6.20 16.70
C GLN A 726 20.30 -6.92 15.53
N ASN A 727 20.95 -6.18 14.62
CA ASN A 727 21.59 -6.80 13.45
C ASN A 727 23.09 -6.49 13.38
N PHE A 728 23.88 -7.56 13.37
CA PHE A 728 25.31 -7.50 13.20
C PHE A 728 25.67 -7.95 11.79
N ILE A 729 26.45 -7.15 11.08
CA ILE A 729 26.94 -7.45 9.72
C ILE A 729 28.45 -7.56 9.77
N ILE A 730 28.97 -8.70 9.34
CA ILE A 730 30.38 -9.04 9.45
C ILE A 730 31.01 -8.98 8.07
N TYR A 731 32.09 -8.23 7.94
CA TYR A 731 32.89 -8.13 6.73
C TYR A 731 34.34 -8.52 7.02
N ASP A 732 35.00 -9.12 6.02
CA ASP A 732 36.44 -9.29 6.04
C ASP A 732 37.16 -7.95 5.77
N GLU A 733 38.49 -7.99 5.80
CA GLU A 733 39.33 -6.82 5.58
C GLU A 733 39.21 -6.23 4.16
N ASN A 734 38.65 -6.96 3.19
CA ASN A 734 38.48 -6.53 1.80
C ASN A 734 37.06 -6.02 1.51
N GLY A 735 36.17 -6.01 2.51
CA GLY A 735 34.79 -5.61 2.34
C GLY A 735 33.90 -6.72 1.76
N LYS A 736 34.33 -7.99 1.82
CA LYS A 736 33.47 -9.14 1.53
C LYS A 736 32.70 -9.54 2.78
N ARG A 737 31.37 -9.60 2.68
CA ARG A 737 30.48 -10.01 3.78
C ARG A 737 30.71 -11.48 4.11
N LEU A 738 31.07 -11.74 5.36
CA LEU A 738 31.27 -13.09 5.88
C LEU A 738 29.94 -13.72 6.33
N SER A 739 29.14 -12.96 7.09
CA SER A 739 27.90 -13.48 7.70
C SER A 739 27.08 -12.35 8.34
N TYR A 740 25.82 -12.64 8.68
CA TYR A 740 25.05 -11.88 9.67
C TYR A 740 25.11 -12.56 11.04
N GLY A 741 24.83 -11.81 12.10
CA GLY A 741 24.59 -12.38 13.42
C GLY A 741 23.60 -11.58 14.24
N SER A 742 23.18 -12.17 15.36
CA SER A 742 22.13 -11.64 16.23
C SER A 742 22.62 -11.28 17.64
N ASN A 743 23.87 -11.57 17.96
CA ASN A 743 24.44 -11.27 19.27
C ASN A 743 25.93 -10.87 19.16
N PRO A 744 26.39 -9.87 19.92
CA PRO A 744 27.73 -9.30 19.82
C PRO A 744 28.87 -10.29 20.14
N LEU A 745 28.67 -11.21 21.10
CA LEU A 745 29.65 -12.24 21.45
C LEU A 745 29.77 -13.29 20.35
N GLN A 746 28.63 -13.72 19.81
CA GLN A 746 28.58 -14.70 18.72
C GLN A 746 29.35 -14.20 17.49
N VAL A 747 29.10 -12.95 17.08
CA VAL A 747 29.77 -12.36 15.91
C VAL A 747 31.25 -12.11 16.15
N THR A 748 31.63 -11.72 17.37
CA THR A 748 33.04 -11.58 17.75
C THR A 748 33.76 -12.92 17.65
N ASN A 749 33.16 -13.99 18.18
CA ASN A 749 33.73 -15.34 18.10
C ASN A 749 33.84 -15.84 16.65
N LEU A 750 32.87 -15.51 15.79
CA LEU A 750 32.93 -15.85 14.36
C LEU A 750 34.12 -15.18 13.68
N VAL A 751 34.35 -13.89 13.95
CA VAL A 751 35.49 -13.16 13.40
C VAL A 751 36.81 -13.69 13.95
N LYS A 752 36.89 -14.02 15.24
CA LYS A 752 38.06 -14.69 15.82
C LYS A 752 38.35 -16.02 15.15
N GLN A 753 37.31 -16.82 14.90
CA GLN A 753 37.45 -18.07 14.18
C GLN A 753 37.96 -17.84 12.76
N TYR A 754 37.42 -16.85 12.03
CA TYR A 754 37.92 -16.45 10.71
C TYR A 754 39.41 -16.03 10.75
N LEU A 755 39.82 -15.25 11.75
CA LEU A 755 41.21 -14.81 11.94
C LEU A 755 42.16 -15.96 12.31
N GLN A 756 41.65 -16.98 13.01
CA GLN A 756 42.40 -18.18 13.39
C GLN A 756 42.41 -19.25 12.31
N ASP A 757 41.45 -19.25 11.38
CA ASP A 757 41.37 -20.20 10.30
C ASP A 757 42.51 -19.90 9.30
N PRO A 758 43.48 -20.81 9.10
CA PRO A 758 44.52 -20.59 8.12
C PRO A 758 43.87 -20.53 6.74
N LYS A 759 43.68 -19.29 6.22
CA LYS A 759 43.12 -18.92 4.89
C LYS A 759 42.74 -20.18 4.13
N LYS A 760 41.48 -20.63 4.23
CA LYS A 760 40.93 -21.87 3.62
C LYS A 760 41.98 -22.48 2.72
N LYS A 761 42.73 -23.49 3.19
CA LYS A 761 43.66 -24.23 2.34
C LYS A 761 42.85 -24.64 1.11
N GLU A 762 42.96 -23.86 0.03
CA GLU A 762 42.61 -24.33 -1.29
C GLU A 762 43.33 -25.67 -1.37
N LEU A 763 42.58 -26.76 -1.58
CA LEU A 763 43.13 -28.10 -1.66
C LEU A 763 44.40 -27.97 -2.50
N ASN A 764 45.54 -28.18 -1.86
CA ASN A 764 46.83 -27.94 -2.49
C ASN A 764 46.75 -28.67 -3.84
N LYS A 765 47.15 -28.04 -4.97
CA LYS A 765 46.95 -28.64 -6.30
C LYS A 765 47.37 -30.13 -6.33
N SER A 766 48.39 -30.48 -5.55
CA SER A 766 48.83 -31.86 -5.29
C SER A 766 47.79 -32.78 -4.63
N GLN A 767 47.02 -32.31 -3.63
CA GLN A 767 45.92 -33.06 -3.00
C GLN A 767 44.73 -33.25 -3.96
N LEU A 768 44.39 -32.23 -4.76
CA LEU A 768 43.33 -32.36 -5.77
C LEU A 768 43.73 -33.37 -6.86
N ILE A 769 44.97 -33.30 -7.35
CA ILE A 769 45.53 -34.29 -8.29
C ILE A 769 45.51 -35.69 -7.68
N PHE A 770 45.85 -35.83 -6.39
CA PHE A 770 45.81 -37.12 -5.70
C PHE A 770 44.38 -37.69 -5.61
N ILE A 771 43.39 -36.88 -5.25
CA ILE A 771 41.98 -37.31 -5.19
C ILE A 771 41.48 -37.71 -6.58
N ILE A 772 41.80 -36.93 -7.62
CA ILE A 772 41.44 -37.25 -9.01
C ILE A 772 42.10 -38.57 -9.44
N ALA A 773 43.37 -38.79 -9.08
CA ALA A 773 44.07 -40.03 -9.39
C ALA A 773 43.44 -41.24 -8.68
N VAL A 774 43.09 -41.11 -7.39
CA VAL A 774 42.43 -42.18 -6.62
C VAL A 774 41.05 -42.50 -7.21
N LEU A 775 40.23 -41.49 -7.51
CA LEU A 775 38.93 -41.68 -8.15
C LEU A 775 39.07 -42.32 -9.53
N GLY A 776 40.09 -41.92 -10.30
CA GLY A 776 40.43 -42.55 -11.59
C GLY A 776 40.78 -44.03 -11.46
N ILE A 777 41.57 -44.40 -10.45
CA ILE A 777 41.93 -45.81 -10.16
C ILE A 777 40.70 -46.61 -9.74
N VAL A 778 39.86 -46.06 -8.87
CA VAL A 778 38.61 -46.72 -8.42
C VAL A 778 37.67 -46.96 -9.61
N LEU A 779 37.50 -45.96 -10.48
CA LEU A 779 36.69 -46.08 -11.68
C LEU A 779 37.26 -47.12 -12.66
N ALA A 780 38.57 -47.13 -12.87
CA ALA A 780 39.23 -48.13 -13.71
C ALA A 780 39.06 -49.54 -13.15
N ALA A 781 39.22 -49.74 -11.85
CA ALA A 781 39.00 -51.02 -11.18
C ALA A 781 37.55 -51.49 -11.32
N PHE A 782 36.58 -50.58 -11.20
CA PHE A 782 35.16 -50.87 -11.41
C PHE A 782 34.88 -51.32 -12.85
N ILE A 783 35.44 -50.63 -13.85
CA ILE A 783 35.29 -51.00 -15.28
C ILE A 783 35.93 -52.37 -15.56
N ILE A 784 37.12 -52.63 -15.03
CA ILE A 784 37.79 -53.93 -15.18
C ILE A 784 36.94 -55.04 -14.53
N GLY A 785 36.37 -54.79 -13.34
CA GLY A 785 35.45 -55.70 -12.67
C GLY A 785 34.23 -56.04 -13.53
N LEU A 786 33.61 -55.04 -14.16
CA LEU A 786 32.47 -55.24 -15.08
C LEU A 786 32.86 -56.04 -16.33
N LEU A 787 34.03 -55.77 -16.92
CA LEU A 787 34.54 -56.53 -18.07
C LEU A 787 34.80 -58.00 -17.70
N PHE A 788 35.38 -58.24 -16.53
CA PHE A 788 35.65 -59.59 -16.03
C PHE A 788 34.34 -60.36 -15.74
N TRP A 789 33.36 -59.69 -15.13
CA TRP A 789 32.03 -60.25 -14.92
C TRP A 789 31.35 -60.62 -16.25
N LYS A 790 31.37 -59.71 -17.23
CA LYS A 790 30.82 -59.95 -18.58
C LYS A 790 31.49 -61.14 -19.28
N TRP A 791 32.81 -61.28 -19.14
CA TRP A 791 33.54 -62.43 -19.68
C TRP A 791 33.13 -63.75 -19.01
N ARG A 792 33.02 -63.76 -17.67
CA ARG A 792 32.59 -64.95 -16.90
C ARG A 792 31.17 -65.39 -17.25
N VAL A 793 30.26 -64.43 -17.45
CA VAL A 793 28.88 -64.69 -17.86
C VAL A 793 28.83 -65.30 -19.26
N ARG A 794 29.60 -64.78 -20.22
CA ARG A 794 29.70 -65.38 -21.57
C ARG A 794 30.22 -66.82 -21.54
N GLN A 795 31.16 -67.14 -20.66
CA GLN A 795 31.66 -68.50 -20.50
C GLN A 795 30.59 -69.45 -19.95
N ARG A 796 29.76 -68.99 -18.99
CA ARG A 796 28.62 -69.79 -18.49
C ARG A 796 27.61 -70.07 -19.59
N PHE A 797 27.21 -69.05 -20.35
CA PHE A 797 26.28 -69.23 -21.46
C PHE A 797 26.81 -70.17 -22.56
N ARG A 798 28.12 -70.13 -22.85
CA ARG A 798 28.74 -71.10 -23.79
C ARG A 798 28.65 -72.53 -23.28
N LYS A 799 28.90 -72.76 -21.98
CA LYS A 799 28.77 -74.09 -21.36
C LYS A 799 27.32 -74.58 -21.36
N GLU A 800 26.36 -73.72 -21.03
CA GLU A 800 24.94 -74.06 -21.07
C GLU A 800 24.46 -74.39 -22.49
N ALA A 801 24.90 -73.64 -23.50
CA ALA A 801 24.60 -73.93 -24.90
C ALA A 801 25.17 -75.29 -25.35
N GLN A 802 26.38 -75.66 -24.90
CA GLN A 802 26.97 -76.97 -25.18
C GLN A 802 26.18 -78.11 -24.51
N ILE A 803 25.77 -77.93 -23.25
CA ILE A 803 24.94 -78.92 -22.53
C ILE A 803 23.57 -79.08 -23.18
N ARG A 804 22.96 -77.99 -23.67
CA ARG A 804 21.66 -78.04 -24.36
C ARG A 804 21.77 -78.81 -25.67
N LYS A 805 22.85 -78.59 -26.43
CA LYS A 805 23.14 -79.32 -27.67
C LYS A 805 23.40 -80.80 -27.41
N LEU A 806 24.04 -81.16 -26.30
CA LEU A 806 24.22 -82.56 -25.89
C LEU A 806 22.87 -83.25 -25.61
N ARG A 807 21.98 -82.58 -24.87
CA ARG A 807 20.62 -83.09 -24.58
C ARG A 807 19.76 -83.26 -25.83
N GLU A 808 19.87 -82.36 -26.81
CA GLU A 808 19.16 -82.49 -28.09
C GLU A 808 19.66 -83.69 -28.91
N LEU A 809 20.98 -83.95 -28.89
CA LEU A 809 21.55 -85.14 -29.54
C LEU A 809 21.10 -86.43 -28.84
N GLU A 810 21.07 -86.46 -27.51
CA GLU A 810 20.54 -87.60 -26.74
C GLU A 810 19.05 -87.86 -27.05
N LEU A 811 18.21 -86.82 -27.06
CA LEU A 811 16.79 -86.95 -27.40
C LEU A 811 16.57 -87.42 -28.84
N THR A 812 17.43 -86.98 -29.78
CA THR A 812 17.35 -87.41 -31.18
C THR A 812 17.76 -88.88 -31.32
N ALA A 813 18.78 -89.32 -30.59
CA ALA A 813 19.20 -90.72 -30.56
C ALA A 813 18.15 -91.64 -29.91
N ILE A 814 17.47 -91.17 -28.85
CA ILE A 814 16.36 -91.91 -28.23
C ILE A 814 15.17 -92.00 -29.19
N ARG A 815 14.80 -90.91 -29.87
CA ARG A 815 13.71 -90.92 -30.86
C ARG A 815 14.00 -91.83 -32.05
N SER A 816 15.26 -91.96 -32.50
CA SER A 816 15.60 -92.88 -33.58
C SER A 816 15.58 -94.37 -33.15
N GLN A 817 15.62 -94.66 -31.84
CA GLN A 817 15.44 -96.00 -31.29
C GLN A 817 13.98 -96.34 -30.95
N MET A 818 13.06 -95.37 -30.96
CA MET A 818 11.64 -95.65 -30.72
C MET A 818 10.98 -96.27 -31.96
N ASN A 819 10.46 -97.49 -31.80
CA ASN A 819 9.76 -98.20 -32.87
C ASN A 819 8.43 -97.48 -33.19
N PRO A 820 8.23 -96.95 -34.42
CA PRO A 820 7.05 -96.16 -34.78
C PRO A 820 5.73 -96.88 -34.53
N HIS A 821 5.74 -98.22 -34.63
CA HIS A 821 4.57 -99.06 -34.40
C HIS A 821 4.05 -98.95 -32.96
N PHE A 822 4.92 -98.71 -31.98
CA PHE A 822 4.50 -98.52 -30.59
C PHE A 822 3.83 -97.14 -30.38
N LEU A 823 4.33 -96.10 -31.06
CA LEU A 823 3.74 -94.75 -31.04
C LEU A 823 2.32 -94.73 -31.64
N PHE A 824 2.08 -95.47 -32.74
CA PHE A 824 0.73 -95.57 -33.32
C PHE A 824 -0.24 -96.36 -32.42
N ASN A 825 0.20 -97.42 -31.74
CA ASN A 825 -0.63 -98.14 -30.79
C ASN A 825 -1.03 -97.27 -29.59
N SER A 826 -0.11 -96.47 -29.05
CA SER A 826 -0.42 -95.54 -27.97
C SER A 826 -1.40 -94.43 -28.39
N LEU A 827 -1.30 -93.94 -29.64
CA LEU A 827 -2.24 -92.95 -30.19
C LEU A 827 -3.66 -93.52 -30.36
N ASN A 828 -3.80 -94.75 -30.86
CA ASN A 828 -5.12 -95.40 -30.98
C ASN A 828 -5.76 -95.70 -29.62
N SER A 829 -4.97 -96.08 -28.61
CA SER A 829 -5.49 -96.31 -27.24
C SER A 829 -6.00 -95.04 -26.56
N VAL A 830 -5.42 -93.87 -26.87
CA VAL A 830 -5.93 -92.58 -26.37
C VAL A 830 -7.20 -92.17 -27.11
N GLN A 831 -7.30 -92.43 -28.42
CA GLN A 831 -8.50 -92.11 -29.21
C GLN A 831 -9.74 -92.91 -28.76
N ASN A 832 -9.57 -94.16 -28.32
CA ASN A 832 -10.68 -94.98 -27.80
C ASN A 832 -11.11 -94.62 -26.36
N LEU A 833 -10.35 -93.79 -25.64
CA LEU A 833 -10.70 -93.37 -24.27
C LEU A 833 -11.51 -92.06 -24.22
N VAL A 834 -11.72 -91.40 -25.36
CA VAL A 834 -12.41 -90.11 -25.49
C VAL A 834 -13.76 -90.24 -26.24
N GLN A 835 -14.24 -91.46 -26.51
CA GLN A 835 -15.60 -91.73 -27.02
C GLN A 835 -16.59 -92.06 -25.91
#